data_AF-A0A4U6UNZ2-F1
#
_entry.id   AF-A0A4U6UNZ2-F1
#
_cell.length_a   1.000
_cell.length_b   1.000
_cell.length_c   1.000
_cell.angle_alpha   90.00
_cell.angle_beta   90.00
_cell.angle_gamma   90.00
#
_symmetry.space_group_name_H-M   'P 1'
#
loop_
_entity.id
_entity.type
_entity.pdbx_description
1 polymer ?
#
loop_
_entity_poly.entity_id
_entity_poly.type
_entity_poly.pdbx_seq_one_letter_code
_entity_poly.pdbx_strand_id
1 'polypeptide(L)'
;MEILTVLGFGGENGVFTEDASVTDVHVIGWNVLGETWPYFRPNFVKMKEIMVERGYMKAVGFVPTGWMYETKKEGFAVRVKDSLEIHLVPYSEHSSYDELRDYVKFLHPKRVIPTVGVDAGKLDSKEAIAMQKHFSGLVDETANKQEFLMAFHRRSTDATHSCKDVAKCSILHDGEDAALLPAITSASEQLDTLRENITEEMKKELSDFLPSWVSEEQIMDLLISSGGDVVKAASDFFERERDFFEEANISCSETLKSEKKHTSDHGSSADGSSQQECPLFSQKPVEHSTKLVNLTPTGKKPNTPKKEKKRGSGTTNKPKKKGRLTSSTESGGRKQSTITNYFIRATAATSKSGTADKVTVKAHQNNVESDDQLTDIAKTQDQSVDQLLQIVDGGMSREYAVSLLEKAKGDVTVAVDIFYSSSENNVTAIDKNIALQNTQNETTDKCSNTDLACDSSQATPKVSNLHVQTSLAESDSANVSLPIEKYLPIEHACWTAGQPAPYLHLARTFNLVEKEKGKIKTTAAFCNMFRSLLALSPDDVLPAVYLCTNKISPDHENMELNIGGSLVVSALEESLGTSRSKIHEMYKTYGDLGNVAQECRQNQTLLAPPRPLSIRDVYSTLRKLSAISGSGSAGRRKILVLHLIRSCREMEMKFLVRTLVRNLRIGAMMKTILPALAHAVVFDRKCAGDPVVSLEGIQSQLQSLSTEVAEAYNVIPNLDLLIPSLLSEGTAFSASSLAMVPGTPIPPMLARITNGLTQSLKAFNGKSFTCEYKYDGQRAQIHRLLDGSVRIFSRQMKESTPRFPDLVNMIKELCRPEVSSFILDAEVVGVDRKKGNKLMSFQELSSRERGNKHSSIAIDNIKVDICVFVFDIMFCDGERLLDCPLRQRRKYIHDLFQEKPGYFELAQQLTVEASEASPDNSSTLHRMNTFFKKACESSCEGIMLKTLDVDAGYSASKRCESWLKVKRDYVEGLGDSLDLVPVGAWYGNGRKAGWYSPFLMACYNPETEEFQSVCRVMSGFSDEFYKEMKEFYSGERILLRKPVYYKTDEQPEVWFTAEQVWEVRGADLTLSPVHHAAIGYVHPSRGISVRMPRYIRSVPDRSPEDCSTVADIATMFKAQTRKMDVSSEG
;
A
#
# COMPACT_ATOMS: atom_id res chain seq x y z
N MET A 1 25.38 9.92 11.87
CA MET A 1 26.40 10.64 12.66
C MET A 1 25.89 11.14 14.01
N GLU A 2 24.93 12.07 14.07
CA GLU A 2 24.45 12.69 15.33
C GLU A 2 24.15 11.71 16.48
N ILE A 3 23.63 10.52 16.15
CA ILE A 3 23.32 9.44 17.09
C ILE A 3 24.47 9.07 18.02
N LEU A 4 25.73 9.02 17.56
CA LEU A 4 26.86 8.65 18.43
C LEU A 4 27.17 9.75 19.45
N THR A 5 27.13 11.01 19.02
CA THR A 5 27.28 12.17 19.90
C THR A 5 26.18 12.23 20.96
N VAL A 6 24.93 11.88 20.62
CA VAL A 6 23.81 11.81 21.57
C VAL A 6 23.85 10.54 22.44
N LEU A 7 24.55 9.48 22.02
CA LEU A 7 24.86 8.29 22.83
C LEU A 7 25.95 8.54 23.89
N GLY A 8 26.64 9.68 23.86
CA GLY A 8 27.81 9.97 24.69
C GLY A 8 29.15 9.53 24.07
N PHE A 9 29.12 8.86 22.91
CA PHE A 9 30.32 8.51 22.13
C PHE A 9 30.66 9.69 21.20
N GLY A 10 31.17 10.78 21.79
CA GLY A 10 31.40 12.05 21.12
C GLY A 10 32.07 13.11 21.98
N GLY A 11 33.18 12.75 22.63
CA GLY A 11 34.10 13.61 23.37
C GLY A 11 35.53 13.05 23.23
N GLU A 12 36.56 13.78 23.64
CA GLU A 12 37.92 13.69 23.05
C GLU A 12 38.52 12.27 22.88
N ASN A 13 38.33 11.32 23.82
CA ASN A 13 38.79 9.92 23.69
C ASN A 13 37.65 8.89 23.54
N GLY A 14 36.53 9.25 22.91
CA GLY A 14 35.28 8.46 22.87
C GLY A 14 35.23 7.23 21.96
N VAL A 15 36.13 6.26 22.14
CA VAL A 15 36.20 4.99 21.38
C VAL A 15 36.33 3.79 22.34
N PHE A 16 35.95 2.57 21.92
CA PHE A 16 36.05 1.34 22.74
C PHE A 16 37.49 0.87 23.01
N THR A 17 38.45 1.44 22.30
CA THR A 17 39.90 1.21 22.34
C THR A 17 40.56 2.52 21.90
N GLU A 18 41.67 2.92 22.54
CA GLU A 18 42.39 4.15 22.15
C GLU A 18 43.09 4.00 20.78
N ASP A 19 43.39 2.76 20.38
CA ASP A 19 43.79 2.39 19.03
C ASP A 19 42.55 1.91 18.25
N ALA A 20 42.09 2.69 17.27
CA ALA A 20 40.95 2.33 16.43
C ALA A 20 41.24 1.11 15.53
N SER A 21 42.49 0.95 15.08
CA SER A 21 42.92 -0.04 14.08
C SER A 21 42.80 -1.50 14.55
N VAL A 22 42.59 -1.74 15.84
CA VAL A 22 42.36 -3.07 16.44
C VAL A 22 40.88 -3.39 16.72
N THR A 23 39.94 -2.54 16.28
CA THR A 23 38.50 -2.78 16.46
C THR A 23 37.98 -3.83 15.47
N ASP A 24 37.39 -4.93 15.95
CA ASP A 24 36.62 -5.87 15.10
C ASP A 24 35.14 -5.46 15.02
N VAL A 25 34.58 -5.32 13.82
CA VAL A 25 33.14 -5.05 13.62
C VAL A 25 32.41 -6.31 13.14
N HIS A 26 31.45 -6.78 13.94
CA HIS A 26 30.65 -7.97 13.61
C HIS A 26 29.27 -7.58 13.07
N VAL A 27 28.96 -8.01 11.84
CA VAL A 27 27.64 -7.85 11.22
C VAL A 27 26.83 -9.11 11.53
N ILE A 28 25.91 -9.03 12.50
CA ILE A 28 25.31 -10.21 13.13
C ILE A 28 23.79 -10.28 12.97
N GLY A 29 23.27 -11.51 12.83
CA GLY A 29 21.83 -11.74 12.68
C GLY A 29 21.04 -11.31 13.92
N TRP A 30 19.83 -10.77 13.73
CA TRP A 30 18.97 -10.26 14.80
C TRP A 30 18.86 -11.21 16.00
N ASN A 31 18.61 -12.49 15.70
CA ASN A 31 18.45 -13.61 16.64
C ASN A 31 19.77 -14.07 17.32
N VAL A 32 20.85 -13.29 17.17
CA VAL A 32 22.11 -13.45 17.90
C VAL A 32 22.12 -12.53 19.12
N LEU A 33 21.79 -11.24 18.94
CA LEU A 33 21.73 -10.24 20.01
C LEU A 33 20.53 -10.45 20.95
N GLY A 34 19.41 -10.95 20.45
CA GLY A 34 18.19 -11.07 21.26
C GLY A 34 16.96 -11.47 20.47
N GLU A 35 15.80 -11.36 21.12
CA GLU A 35 14.48 -11.61 20.53
C GLU A 35 13.57 -10.38 20.70
N THR A 36 12.83 -10.02 19.66
CA THR A 36 11.91 -8.86 19.67
C THR A 36 10.46 -9.28 19.85
N TRP A 37 10.01 -9.46 21.09
CA TRP A 37 8.58 -9.34 21.43
C TRP A 37 8.31 -9.12 22.93
N PRO A 38 7.36 -8.22 23.30
CA PRO A 38 6.90 -7.06 22.54
C PRO A 38 7.96 -5.93 22.48
N TYR A 39 9.03 -6.04 23.27
CA TYR A 39 10.23 -5.21 23.24
C TYR A 39 11.45 -6.08 22.88
N PHE A 40 12.58 -5.45 22.55
CA PHE A 40 13.86 -6.18 22.40
C PHE A 40 14.30 -6.76 23.75
N ARG A 41 14.47 -8.09 23.81
CA ARG A 41 15.01 -8.85 24.95
C ARG A 41 16.43 -9.34 24.61
N PRO A 42 17.49 -8.81 25.24
CA PRO A 42 18.85 -9.22 24.93
C PRO A 42 19.14 -10.67 25.32
N ASN A 43 19.75 -11.45 24.42
CA ASN A 43 20.28 -12.77 24.70
C ASN A 43 21.73 -12.66 25.20
N PHE A 44 21.88 -12.12 26.41
CA PHE A 44 23.19 -11.98 27.06
C PHE A 44 23.93 -13.31 27.25
N VAL A 45 23.25 -14.45 27.28
CA VAL A 45 23.88 -15.77 27.40
C VAL A 45 24.65 -16.09 26.13
N LYS A 46 23.97 -16.06 24.98
CA LYS A 46 24.57 -16.30 23.65
C LYS A 46 25.66 -15.29 23.29
N MET A 47 25.49 -14.02 23.70
CA MET A 47 26.55 -13.02 23.52
C MET A 47 27.77 -13.30 24.41
N LYS A 48 27.58 -13.78 25.64
CA LYS A 48 28.68 -14.18 26.54
C LYS A 48 29.39 -15.44 26.05
N GLU A 49 28.67 -16.39 25.47
CA GLU A 49 29.25 -17.55 24.76
C GLU A 49 30.17 -17.11 23.62
N ILE A 50 29.71 -16.21 22.74
CA ILE A 50 30.51 -15.65 21.63
C ILE A 50 31.73 -14.88 22.16
N MET A 51 31.59 -14.09 23.23
CA MET A 51 32.73 -13.39 23.85
C MET A 51 33.79 -14.35 24.39
N VAL A 52 33.38 -15.45 25.05
CA VAL A 52 34.31 -16.47 25.57
C VAL A 52 34.95 -17.28 24.44
N GLU A 53 34.19 -17.64 23.40
CA GLU A 53 34.68 -18.34 22.20
C GLU A 53 35.76 -17.52 21.45
N ARG A 54 35.63 -16.18 21.46
CA ARG A 54 36.48 -15.26 20.69
C ARG A 54 37.45 -14.43 21.53
N GLY A 55 37.47 -14.60 22.85
CA GLY A 55 38.40 -13.93 23.76
C GLY A 55 38.11 -12.45 24.06
N TYR A 56 36.91 -11.95 23.76
CA TYR A 56 36.56 -10.53 23.96
C TYR A 56 36.24 -10.21 25.42
N MET A 57 36.91 -9.20 26.00
CA MET A 57 36.70 -8.79 27.40
C MET A 57 35.44 -7.93 27.61
N LYS A 58 35.10 -7.08 26.63
CA LYS A 58 33.88 -6.25 26.59
C LYS A 58 33.28 -6.33 25.18
N ALA A 59 31.96 -6.28 25.06
CA ALA A 59 31.29 -6.15 23.76
C ALA A 59 30.10 -5.20 23.85
N VAL A 60 29.93 -4.35 22.84
CA VAL A 60 28.87 -3.34 22.79
C VAL A 60 28.08 -3.46 21.49
N GLY A 61 26.76 -3.58 21.60
CA GLY A 61 25.84 -3.77 20.48
C GLY A 61 24.91 -2.57 20.29
N PHE A 62 24.68 -2.17 19.04
CA PHE A 62 23.71 -1.16 18.68
C PHE A 62 22.52 -1.82 17.96
N VAL A 63 21.32 -1.64 18.51
CA VAL A 63 20.09 -2.25 17.98
C VAL A 63 19.16 -1.13 17.49
N PRO A 64 18.83 -1.07 16.17
CA PRO A 64 17.81 -0.15 15.69
C PRO A 64 16.46 -0.52 16.29
N THR A 65 15.68 0.48 16.67
CA THR A 65 14.33 0.23 17.21
C THR A 65 13.22 0.52 16.20
N GLY A 66 13.55 1.10 15.02
CA GLY A 66 12.59 1.39 13.95
C GLY A 66 11.79 2.68 14.13
N TRP A 67 12.12 3.50 15.14
CA TRP A 67 11.48 4.79 15.40
C TRP A 67 12.42 5.91 14.99
N MET A 68 11.91 6.92 14.30
CA MET A 68 12.50 8.26 14.35
C MET A 68 11.67 9.09 15.33
N TYR A 69 12.33 9.86 16.19
CA TYR A 69 11.69 10.87 17.04
C TYR A 69 12.66 12.03 17.30
N GLU A 70 12.10 13.20 17.56
CA GLU A 70 12.85 14.46 17.69
C GLU A 70 13.74 14.48 18.94
N THR A 71 14.95 15.03 18.80
CA THR A 71 16.02 14.97 19.80
C THR A 71 15.79 15.91 20.99
N LYS A 72 15.03 15.45 21.99
CA LYS A 72 15.21 15.89 23.37
C LYS A 72 16.48 15.24 23.95
N LYS A 73 17.26 16.01 24.74
CA LYS A 73 18.67 15.73 25.08
C LYS A 73 18.90 14.66 26.16
N GLU A 74 18.00 13.69 26.32
CA GLU A 74 17.97 12.77 27.48
C GLU A 74 18.41 11.33 27.13
N GLY A 75 19.40 11.21 26.23
CA GLY A 75 20.11 9.97 25.95
C GLY A 75 19.27 8.87 25.26
N PHE A 76 19.73 7.63 25.38
CA PHE A 76 19.09 6.44 24.79
C PHE A 76 19.06 5.26 25.77
N ALA A 77 18.10 4.36 25.60
CA ALA A 77 17.91 3.23 26.52
C ALA A 77 19.00 2.16 26.32
N VAL A 78 19.90 2.02 27.30
CA VAL A 78 20.95 1.00 27.31
C VAL A 78 20.51 -0.20 28.16
N ARG A 79 20.85 -1.42 27.72
CA ARG A 79 20.72 -2.67 28.46
C ARG A 79 22.11 -3.21 28.77
N VAL A 80 22.52 -3.14 30.04
CA VAL A 80 23.85 -3.56 30.51
C VAL A 80 23.72 -4.86 31.31
N LYS A 81 24.67 -5.79 31.11
CA LYS A 81 24.88 -6.96 31.98
C LYS A 81 26.33 -7.43 31.87
N ASP A 82 27.00 -7.64 33.00
CA ASP A 82 28.43 -7.95 33.03
C ASP A 82 29.23 -6.94 32.16
N SER A 83 30.05 -7.40 31.21
CA SER A 83 30.75 -6.56 30.23
C SER A 83 30.05 -6.48 28.86
N LEU A 84 28.72 -6.67 28.83
CA LEU A 84 27.86 -6.50 27.66
C LEU A 84 26.97 -5.25 27.80
N GLU A 85 27.06 -4.34 26.84
CA GLU A 85 26.21 -3.14 26.75
C GLU A 85 25.44 -3.18 25.42
N ILE A 86 24.11 -3.03 25.46
CA ILE A 86 23.28 -3.01 24.24
C ILE A 86 22.44 -1.74 24.21
N HIS A 87 22.76 -0.85 23.28
CA HIS A 87 22.10 0.44 23.10
C HIS A 87 20.89 0.27 22.15
N LEU A 88 19.71 0.64 22.63
CA LEU A 88 18.48 0.66 21.84
C LEU A 88 18.36 2.02 21.16
N VAL A 89 18.77 2.09 19.90
CA VAL A 89 18.93 3.35 19.17
C VAL A 89 17.70 3.62 18.28
N PRO A 90 17.10 4.83 18.30
CA PRO A 90 16.00 5.20 17.41
C PRO A 90 16.53 5.57 16.02
N TYR A 91 16.95 4.55 15.27
CA TYR A 91 17.17 4.63 13.84
C TYR A 91 16.38 3.54 13.10
N SER A 92 16.26 3.74 11.79
CA SER A 92 15.46 2.90 10.90
C SER A 92 16.09 1.51 10.69
N GLU A 93 15.25 0.47 10.69
CA GLU A 93 15.60 -0.88 10.16
C GLU A 93 15.77 -0.88 8.62
N HIS A 94 15.61 0.28 7.99
CA HIS A 94 15.96 0.60 6.60
C HIS A 94 17.01 1.70 6.56
N SER A 95 18.07 1.56 7.36
CA SER A 95 19.27 2.39 7.24
C SER A 95 19.81 2.27 5.81
N SER A 96 20.28 3.36 5.21
CA SER A 96 20.86 3.26 3.87
C SER A 96 22.17 2.47 3.90
N TYR A 97 22.55 1.87 2.78
CA TYR A 97 23.86 1.24 2.65
C TYR A 97 24.97 2.27 2.94
N ASP A 98 24.78 3.53 2.54
CA ASP A 98 25.67 4.64 2.84
C ASP A 98 25.79 4.95 4.34
N GLU A 99 24.70 4.91 5.12
CA GLU A 99 24.76 5.12 6.58
C GLU A 99 25.55 4.03 7.30
N LEU A 100 25.37 2.76 6.91
CA LEU A 100 26.15 1.65 7.45
C LEU A 100 27.62 1.73 7.00
N ARG A 101 27.86 2.12 5.74
CA ARG A 101 29.19 2.32 5.18
C ARG A 101 29.94 3.45 5.91
N ASP A 102 29.27 4.56 6.20
CA ASP A 102 29.86 5.71 6.89
C ASP A 102 30.09 5.40 8.38
N TYR A 103 29.28 4.54 9.00
CA TYR A 103 29.53 4.00 10.35
C TYR A 103 30.76 3.08 10.41
N VAL A 104 30.91 2.15 9.46
CA VAL A 104 32.13 1.32 9.34
C VAL A 104 33.35 2.20 9.06
N LYS A 105 33.22 3.19 8.16
CA LYS A 105 34.27 4.15 7.84
C LYS A 105 34.67 5.03 9.03
N PHE A 106 33.76 5.37 9.93
CA PHE A 106 34.11 6.10 11.16
C PHE A 106 35.00 5.24 12.07
N LEU A 107 34.63 3.97 12.28
CA LEU A 107 35.33 3.07 13.21
C LEU A 107 36.71 2.60 12.75
N HIS A 108 37.06 2.71 11.46
CA HIS A 108 38.31 2.19 10.87
C HIS A 108 38.70 0.79 11.38
N PRO A 109 37.78 -0.20 11.36
CA PRO A 109 38.00 -1.48 12.02
C PRO A 109 39.09 -2.30 11.33
N LYS A 110 39.80 -3.15 12.10
CA LYS A 110 40.77 -4.10 11.55
C LYS A 110 40.15 -5.08 10.57
N ARG A 111 38.89 -5.44 10.82
CA ARG A 111 38.13 -6.48 10.10
C ARG A 111 36.62 -6.22 10.20
N VAL A 112 35.89 -6.60 9.15
CA VAL A 112 34.43 -6.74 9.18
C VAL A 112 34.07 -8.22 9.08
N ILE A 113 33.37 -8.75 10.08
CA ILE A 113 33.09 -10.18 10.25
C ILE A 113 31.59 -10.44 10.01
N PRO A 114 31.20 -11.11 8.91
CA PRO A 114 29.81 -11.46 8.64
C PRO A 114 29.39 -12.72 9.41
N THR A 115 28.36 -12.61 10.25
CA THR A 115 27.73 -13.78 10.92
C THR A 115 26.21 -13.88 10.66
N VAL A 116 25.65 -12.97 9.86
CA VAL A 116 24.27 -13.08 9.35
C VAL A 116 24.14 -14.30 8.44
N GLY A 117 23.54 -15.39 8.93
CA GLY A 117 23.19 -16.56 8.13
C GLY A 117 24.37 -17.48 7.76
N VAL A 118 25.54 -17.29 8.37
CA VAL A 118 26.74 -18.10 8.16
C VAL A 118 26.88 -19.11 9.31
N ASP A 119 26.85 -20.41 9.01
CA ASP A 119 27.21 -21.45 9.98
C ASP A 119 28.68 -21.24 10.40
N ALA A 120 28.99 -21.41 11.69
CA ALA A 120 30.27 -20.99 12.30
C ALA A 120 31.56 -21.61 11.68
N GLY A 121 31.43 -22.64 10.83
CA GLY A 121 32.52 -23.26 10.07
C GLY A 121 32.56 -22.94 8.56
N LYS A 122 31.87 -21.89 8.09
CA LYS A 122 31.80 -21.52 6.65
C LYS A 122 32.05 -20.02 6.38
N LEU A 123 33.10 -19.46 6.98
CA LEU A 123 33.49 -18.07 6.77
C LEU A 123 33.84 -17.74 5.30
N ASP A 124 34.22 -18.73 4.51
CA ASP A 124 34.64 -18.60 3.09
C ASP A 124 33.48 -18.76 2.08
N SER A 125 32.23 -18.55 2.50
CA SER A 125 31.07 -18.62 1.60
C SER A 125 31.06 -17.47 0.60
N LYS A 126 30.45 -17.65 -0.59
CA LYS A 126 30.34 -16.58 -1.60
C LYS A 126 29.61 -15.34 -1.06
N GLU A 127 28.65 -15.57 -0.17
CA GLU A 127 27.82 -14.55 0.48
C GLU A 127 28.63 -13.78 1.53
N ALA A 128 29.45 -14.49 2.33
CA ALA A 128 30.38 -13.89 3.27
C ALA A 128 31.48 -13.06 2.56
N ILE A 129 32.08 -13.61 1.51
CA ILE A 129 33.10 -12.94 0.68
C ILE A 129 32.49 -11.70 -0.02
N ALA A 130 31.26 -11.79 -0.54
CA ALA A 130 30.58 -10.63 -1.11
C ALA A 130 30.33 -9.54 -0.05
N MET A 131 29.87 -9.92 1.15
CA MET A 131 29.64 -8.97 2.24
C MET A 131 30.94 -8.30 2.72
N GLN A 132 32.05 -9.05 2.83
CA GLN A 132 33.36 -8.50 3.15
C GLN A 132 33.86 -7.54 2.06
N LYS A 133 33.72 -7.91 0.77
CA LYS A 133 34.10 -7.07 -0.38
C LYS A 133 33.32 -5.74 -0.45
N HIS A 134 32.11 -5.67 0.14
CA HIS A 134 31.36 -4.43 0.26
C HIS A 134 31.96 -3.42 1.26
N PHE A 135 32.80 -3.87 2.21
CA PHE A 135 33.42 -3.02 3.23
C PHE A 135 34.96 -2.98 3.18
N SER A 136 35.60 -3.68 2.25
CA SER A 136 37.07 -3.86 2.27
C SER A 136 37.86 -2.54 2.23
N GLY A 137 37.51 -1.61 1.35
CA GLY A 137 38.15 -0.28 1.26
C GLY A 137 37.80 0.70 2.38
N LEU A 138 37.32 0.20 3.53
CA LEU A 138 36.93 0.94 4.74
C LEU A 138 37.44 0.23 6.02
N VAL A 139 38.12 -0.89 5.85
CA VAL A 139 38.91 -1.60 6.85
C VAL A 139 40.31 -0.98 6.89
N ASP A 140 41.00 -1.03 8.03
CA ASP A 140 42.39 -0.58 8.10
C ASP A 140 43.33 -1.55 7.33
N GLU A 141 43.56 -1.24 6.05
CA GLU A 141 44.51 -1.94 5.20
C GLU A 141 45.98 -1.68 5.60
N THR A 142 46.29 -0.66 6.40
CA THR A 142 47.67 -0.38 6.84
C THR A 142 48.12 -1.37 7.92
N ALA A 143 47.24 -1.69 8.87
CA ALA A 143 47.49 -2.74 9.86
C ALA A 143 47.59 -4.13 9.20
N ASN A 144 46.71 -4.43 8.22
CA ASN A 144 46.76 -5.69 7.49
C ASN A 144 48.00 -5.78 6.56
N LYS A 145 48.44 -4.67 5.94
CA LYS A 145 49.74 -4.59 5.25
C LYS A 145 50.91 -4.77 6.22
N GLN A 146 50.88 -4.18 7.41
CA GLN A 146 51.94 -4.41 8.40
C GLN A 146 51.97 -5.87 8.87
N GLU A 147 50.84 -6.54 9.10
CA GLU A 147 50.83 -7.95 9.52
C GLU A 147 51.30 -8.89 8.39
N PHE A 148 50.92 -8.60 7.15
CA PHE A 148 51.46 -9.26 5.95
C PHE A 148 52.97 -9.03 5.79
N LEU A 149 53.44 -7.78 5.86
CA LEU A 149 54.87 -7.43 5.79
C LEU A 149 55.67 -7.98 6.97
N MET A 150 55.09 -8.06 8.18
CA MET A 150 55.73 -8.72 9.33
C MET A 150 55.86 -10.24 9.16
N ALA A 151 55.06 -10.89 8.31
CA ALA A 151 55.32 -12.28 7.92
C ALA A 151 56.59 -12.41 7.05
N PHE A 152 56.93 -11.38 6.26
CA PHE A 152 58.22 -11.30 5.55
C PHE A 152 59.36 -10.90 6.49
N HIS A 153 59.18 -9.89 7.36
CA HIS A 153 60.23 -9.47 8.32
C HIS A 153 60.55 -10.56 9.38
N ARG A 154 59.59 -11.41 9.76
CA ARG A 154 59.84 -12.58 10.65
C ARG A 154 60.78 -13.64 10.07
N ARG A 155 61.22 -13.51 8.82
CA ARG A 155 62.31 -14.32 8.23
C ARG A 155 63.67 -13.61 8.19
N SER A 156 63.83 -12.43 8.81
CA SER A 156 65.07 -11.65 8.72
C SER A 156 65.50 -10.92 10.00
N THR A 157 65.31 -11.52 11.19
CA THR A 157 66.09 -11.19 12.41
C THR A 157 66.16 -12.38 13.37
N ASP A 158 67.07 -13.34 13.12
CA ASP A 158 67.52 -14.31 14.14
C ASP A 158 68.77 -13.76 14.85
N ALA A 159 68.59 -12.85 15.82
CA ALA A 159 69.69 -12.32 16.64
C ALA A 159 69.25 -11.74 18.00
N THR A 160 69.92 -12.21 19.06
CA THR A 160 70.23 -11.50 20.33
C THR A 160 69.13 -10.88 21.22
N HIS A 161 68.80 -11.62 22.28
CA HIS A 161 68.81 -11.18 23.70
C HIS A 161 68.02 -9.95 24.24
N SER A 162 67.04 -10.28 25.10
CA SER A 162 67.01 -9.93 26.55
C SER A 162 66.51 -8.56 27.07
N CYS A 163 65.65 -8.64 28.10
CA CYS A 163 65.43 -7.70 29.21
C CYS A 163 64.67 -6.36 29.03
N LYS A 164 63.46 -6.35 29.62
CA LYS A 164 63.05 -5.56 30.81
C LYS A 164 62.97 -4.00 30.76
N ASP A 165 61.78 -3.56 31.21
CA ASP A 165 61.51 -2.54 32.24
C ASP A 165 61.74 -1.03 31.96
N VAL A 166 60.59 -0.31 31.98
CA VAL A 166 60.32 0.89 32.83
C VAL A 166 60.62 2.32 32.32
N ALA A 167 59.63 3.20 32.61
CA ALA A 167 59.67 4.67 32.79
C ALA A 167 59.70 5.64 31.58
N LYS A 168 58.51 6.22 31.33
CA LYS A 168 58.15 7.65 31.52
C LYS A 168 59.05 8.80 31.00
N CYS A 169 58.36 9.76 30.39
CA CYS A 169 58.61 11.22 30.38
C CYS A 169 59.79 11.75 29.53
N SER A 170 59.75 12.96 28.95
CA SER A 170 58.67 13.95 28.74
C SER A 170 59.18 15.18 27.94
N ILE A 171 58.28 16.13 27.60
CA ILE A 171 58.52 17.57 27.33
C ILE A 171 58.99 17.97 25.90
N LEU A 172 58.01 18.46 25.12
CA LEU A 172 57.89 19.77 24.43
C LEU A 172 58.93 20.35 23.43
N HIS A 173 58.33 21.08 22.47
CA HIS A 173 58.74 22.34 21.80
C HIS A 173 59.69 22.37 20.58
N ASP A 174 59.16 22.98 19.52
CA ASP A 174 59.74 23.92 18.51
C ASP A 174 60.97 23.49 17.66
N GLY A 175 61.23 24.03 16.47
CA GLY A 175 60.46 24.98 15.63
C GLY A 175 61.23 25.40 14.35
N GLU A 176 60.48 25.83 13.32
CA GLU A 176 60.84 26.71 12.18
C GLU A 176 62.17 26.54 11.36
N ASP A 177 61.98 26.15 10.09
CA ASP A 177 62.41 26.83 8.84
C ASP A 177 63.75 26.64 8.05
N ALA A 178 63.55 26.71 6.73
CA ALA A 178 64.38 27.34 5.67
C ALA A 178 65.70 26.70 5.12
N ALA A 179 65.53 25.72 4.23
CA ALA A 179 66.01 25.68 2.82
C ALA A 179 67.43 26.14 2.39
N LEU A 180 68.10 25.31 1.55
CA LEU A 180 68.73 25.71 0.27
C LEU A 180 69.13 24.49 -0.61
N LEU A 181 69.45 24.74 -1.89
CA LEU A 181 69.73 23.79 -3.02
C LEU A 181 70.83 24.40 -3.93
N PRO A 182 71.35 23.75 -5.02
CA PRO A 182 71.45 22.32 -5.38
C PRO A 182 72.88 21.93 -5.90
N ALA A 183 73.06 20.71 -6.44
CA ALA A 183 74.04 20.38 -7.50
C ALA A 183 73.54 19.20 -8.37
N ILE A 184 73.97 19.11 -9.63
CA ILE A 184 73.54 18.08 -10.62
C ILE A 184 74.77 17.53 -11.37
N THR A 185 74.78 16.23 -11.66
CA THR A 185 75.72 15.54 -12.58
C THR A 185 74.97 14.94 -13.79
N SER A 186 75.73 14.52 -14.82
CA SER A 186 75.24 14.32 -16.20
C SER A 186 74.54 12.98 -16.48
N ALA A 187 73.41 13.06 -17.20
CA ALA A 187 72.50 11.92 -17.43
C ALA A 187 72.99 10.82 -18.40
N SER A 188 74.03 11.05 -19.22
CA SER A 188 74.41 10.09 -20.27
C SER A 188 75.03 8.79 -19.73
N GLU A 189 75.80 8.86 -18.64
CA GLU A 189 76.44 7.67 -18.03
C GLU A 189 75.46 6.88 -17.14
N GLN A 190 74.36 7.52 -16.72
CA GLN A 190 73.32 6.86 -15.92
C GLN A 190 72.44 5.92 -16.74
N LEU A 191 72.23 6.20 -18.04
CA LEU A 191 71.29 5.41 -18.85
C LEU A 191 71.84 4.02 -19.21
N ASP A 192 73.12 3.94 -19.59
CA ASP A 192 73.75 2.65 -19.91
C ASP A 192 73.94 1.78 -18.65
N THR A 193 74.34 2.39 -17.53
CA THR A 193 74.42 1.68 -16.23
C THR A 193 73.05 1.25 -15.71
N LEU A 194 71.96 1.96 -16.00
CA LEU A 194 70.60 1.47 -15.73
C LEU A 194 70.25 0.26 -16.62
N ARG A 195 70.62 0.27 -17.91
CA ARG A 195 70.31 -0.82 -18.85
C ARG A 195 71.03 -2.13 -18.50
N GLU A 196 72.21 -2.08 -17.88
CA GLU A 196 72.91 -3.25 -17.32
C GLU A 196 72.34 -3.73 -15.96
N ASN A 197 71.72 -2.85 -15.17
CA ASN A 197 71.15 -3.21 -13.86
C ASN A 197 69.73 -3.81 -13.92
N ILE A 198 69.01 -3.66 -15.03
CA ILE A 198 67.67 -4.25 -15.21
C ILE A 198 67.84 -5.74 -15.59
N THR A 199 67.61 -6.65 -14.64
CA THR A 199 67.79 -8.09 -14.86
C THR A 199 66.64 -8.72 -15.67
N GLU A 200 66.87 -9.93 -16.18
CA GLU A 200 65.83 -10.71 -16.85
C GLU A 200 64.69 -11.11 -15.91
N GLU A 201 64.93 -11.29 -14.60
CA GLU A 201 63.83 -11.46 -13.64
C GLU A 201 62.94 -10.22 -13.56
N MET A 202 63.51 -9.01 -13.55
CA MET A 202 62.74 -7.76 -13.44
C MET A 202 61.89 -7.49 -14.70
N LYS A 203 62.44 -7.79 -15.88
CA LYS A 203 61.70 -7.71 -17.17
C LYS A 203 60.58 -8.72 -17.19
N LYS A 204 60.85 -9.95 -16.77
CA LYS A 204 59.84 -11.01 -16.70
C LYS A 204 58.75 -10.69 -15.68
N GLU A 205 59.12 -10.24 -14.48
CA GLU A 205 58.18 -9.85 -13.42
C GLU A 205 57.24 -8.75 -13.92
N LEU A 206 57.75 -7.73 -14.61
CA LEU A 206 56.91 -6.73 -15.26
C LEU A 206 56.03 -7.36 -16.37
N SER A 207 56.57 -8.25 -17.21
CA SER A 207 55.82 -8.93 -18.27
C SER A 207 54.67 -9.81 -17.76
N ASP A 208 54.84 -10.46 -16.60
CA ASP A 208 53.80 -11.29 -15.95
C ASP A 208 52.65 -10.42 -15.39
N PHE A 209 52.85 -9.10 -15.22
CA PHE A 209 51.82 -8.13 -14.82
C PHE A 209 51.22 -7.31 -15.98
N LEU A 210 51.85 -7.30 -17.16
CA LEU A 210 51.40 -6.50 -18.31
C LEU A 210 50.61 -7.32 -19.35
N PRO A 211 49.72 -6.70 -20.13
CA PRO A 211 48.99 -7.39 -21.18
C PRO A 211 49.92 -8.00 -22.25
N SER A 212 49.61 -9.21 -22.73
CA SER A 212 50.45 -9.97 -23.67
C SER A 212 50.55 -9.40 -25.11
N TRP A 213 50.16 -8.14 -25.31
CA TRP A 213 50.35 -7.37 -26.55
C TRP A 213 51.44 -6.28 -26.40
N VAL A 214 51.89 -5.99 -25.18
CA VAL A 214 53.01 -5.07 -24.91
C VAL A 214 54.31 -5.75 -25.35
N SER A 215 55.17 -5.04 -26.09
CA SER A 215 56.42 -5.63 -26.58
C SER A 215 57.51 -5.64 -25.50
N GLU A 216 58.46 -6.58 -25.61
CA GLU A 216 59.60 -6.67 -24.69
C GLU A 216 60.46 -5.40 -24.71
N GLU A 217 60.52 -4.67 -25.83
CA GLU A 217 61.16 -3.36 -25.93
C GLU A 217 60.40 -2.27 -25.16
N GLN A 218 59.05 -2.25 -25.22
CA GLN A 218 58.24 -1.35 -24.39
C GLN A 218 58.42 -1.65 -22.89
N ILE A 219 58.56 -2.92 -22.50
CA ILE A 219 58.84 -3.35 -21.12
C ILE A 219 60.22 -2.84 -20.67
N MET A 220 61.24 -2.94 -21.53
CA MET A 220 62.57 -2.38 -21.25
C MET A 220 62.52 -0.86 -21.06
N ASP A 221 61.86 -0.12 -21.95
CA ASP A 221 61.84 1.34 -21.91
C ASP A 221 60.95 1.88 -20.77
N LEU A 222 59.91 1.15 -20.36
CA LEU A 222 59.18 1.38 -19.11
C LEU A 222 60.08 1.23 -17.88
N LEU A 223 60.91 0.17 -17.81
CA LEU A 223 61.85 -0.02 -16.70
C LEU A 223 62.98 1.01 -16.72
N ILE A 224 63.51 1.39 -17.88
CA ILE A 224 64.55 2.43 -18.00
C ILE A 224 64.00 3.80 -17.57
N SER A 225 62.76 4.14 -17.98
CA SER A 225 62.12 5.40 -17.60
C SER A 225 61.61 5.43 -16.15
N SER A 226 61.26 4.27 -15.56
CA SER A 226 60.94 4.19 -14.13
C SER A 226 62.18 4.29 -13.24
N GLY A 227 63.36 3.87 -13.74
CA GLY A 227 64.63 3.79 -13.02
C GLY A 227 64.97 2.38 -12.50
N GLY A 228 64.37 1.34 -13.08
CA GLY A 228 64.47 -0.06 -12.67
C GLY A 228 63.37 -0.51 -11.69
N ASP A 229 62.52 0.40 -11.22
CA ASP A 229 61.39 0.05 -10.35
C ASP A 229 60.26 -0.59 -11.19
N VAL A 230 60.05 -1.89 -10.98
CA VAL A 230 59.02 -2.72 -11.64
C VAL A 230 57.61 -2.27 -11.27
N VAL A 231 57.37 -1.90 -10.01
CA VAL A 231 56.04 -1.51 -9.52
C VAL A 231 55.66 -0.14 -10.07
N LYS A 232 56.62 0.79 -10.10
CA LYS A 232 56.45 2.09 -10.73
C LYS A 232 56.27 1.96 -12.26
N ALA A 233 57.07 1.12 -12.93
CA ALA A 233 56.92 0.87 -14.37
C ALA A 233 55.53 0.32 -14.74
N ALA A 234 54.98 -0.59 -13.93
CA ALA A 234 53.60 -1.07 -14.10
C ALA A 234 52.57 0.06 -13.91
N SER A 235 52.73 0.91 -12.89
CA SER A 235 51.86 2.07 -12.66
C SER A 235 51.92 3.08 -13.82
N ASP A 236 53.13 3.44 -14.24
CA ASP A 236 53.41 4.39 -15.33
C ASP A 236 52.96 3.85 -16.71
N PHE A 237 52.75 2.54 -16.84
CA PHE A 237 52.03 1.91 -17.95
C PHE A 237 50.51 2.04 -17.80
N PHE A 238 49.92 1.60 -16.69
CA PHE A 238 48.45 1.54 -16.56
C PHE A 238 47.78 2.92 -16.53
N GLU A 239 48.48 3.98 -16.10
CA GLU A 239 47.98 5.36 -16.27
C GLU A 239 47.94 5.83 -17.73
N ARG A 240 48.70 5.20 -18.63
CA ARG A 240 48.84 5.52 -20.06
C ARG A 240 48.49 4.35 -20.99
N GLU A 241 47.75 3.35 -20.49
CA GLU A 241 47.48 2.08 -21.20
C GLU A 241 46.92 2.28 -22.61
N ARG A 242 46.03 3.28 -22.80
CA ARG A 242 45.47 3.61 -24.12
C ARG A 242 46.54 4.09 -25.10
N ASP A 243 47.46 4.92 -24.64
CA ASP A 243 48.46 5.56 -25.50
C ASP A 243 49.46 4.50 -25.97
N PHE A 244 49.92 3.63 -25.05
CA PHE A 244 50.72 2.45 -25.37
C PHE A 244 49.98 1.44 -26.26
N PHE A 245 48.66 1.27 -26.10
CA PHE A 245 47.84 0.41 -26.96
C PHE A 245 47.67 0.99 -28.37
N GLU A 246 47.51 2.30 -28.50
CA GLU A 246 47.45 2.98 -29.81
C GLU A 246 48.82 2.88 -30.52
N GLU A 247 49.94 3.10 -29.82
CA GLU A 247 51.29 2.88 -30.37
C GLU A 247 51.53 1.41 -30.80
N ALA A 248 51.15 0.44 -29.97
CA ALA A 248 51.28 -0.98 -30.28
C ALA A 248 50.42 -1.40 -31.50
N ASN A 249 49.25 -0.80 -31.70
CA ASN A 249 48.41 -1.07 -32.87
C ASN A 249 48.88 -0.34 -34.14
N ILE A 250 49.48 0.86 -34.03
CA ILE A 250 50.11 1.55 -35.17
C ILE A 250 51.28 0.72 -35.73
N SER A 251 52.01 0.01 -34.86
CA SER A 251 53.04 -0.97 -35.25
C SER A 251 52.50 -2.16 -36.07
N CYS A 252 51.19 -2.44 -36.03
CA CYS A 252 50.58 -3.60 -36.68
C CYS A 252 49.93 -3.34 -38.05
N SER A 253 50.00 -2.12 -38.61
CA SER A 253 49.32 -1.80 -39.89
C SER A 253 50.21 -1.45 -41.10
N GLU A 254 51.53 -1.64 -41.03
CA GLU A 254 52.47 -1.62 -42.17
C GLU A 254 53.70 -2.50 -41.82
N THR A 255 54.27 -3.36 -42.67
CA THR A 255 53.90 -3.92 -43.98
C THR A 255 54.66 -5.25 -44.16
N LEU A 256 54.26 -6.15 -45.06
CA LEU A 256 55.20 -6.74 -46.04
C LEU A 256 54.54 -7.62 -47.13
N LYS A 257 54.16 -7.00 -48.25
CA LYS A 257 54.55 -7.53 -49.56
C LYS A 257 55.02 -6.40 -50.47
N SER A 258 56.19 -6.63 -51.04
CA SER A 258 56.90 -5.79 -51.99
C SER A 258 56.05 -5.16 -53.10
N GLU A 259 56.40 -3.93 -53.49
CA GLU A 259 56.80 -3.72 -54.88
C GLU A 259 57.89 -2.65 -55.00
N LYS A 260 58.76 -2.78 -56.01
CA LYS A 260 59.75 -1.75 -56.36
C LYS A 260 59.06 -0.66 -57.17
N LYS A 261 59.40 0.61 -56.96
CA LYS A 261 59.29 1.62 -58.01
C LYS A 261 60.59 2.36 -58.26
N HIS A 262 60.91 2.47 -59.54
CA HIS A 262 61.90 3.40 -60.07
C HIS A 262 61.34 4.83 -60.02
N THR A 263 62.17 5.76 -59.50
CA THR A 263 62.48 7.12 -60.01
C THR A 263 61.39 8.01 -60.65
N SER A 264 61.58 9.34 -60.49
CA SER A 264 60.97 10.47 -61.25
C SER A 264 59.51 10.83 -60.88
N ASP A 265 59.06 12.10 -60.92
CA ASP A 265 59.82 13.36 -61.03
C ASP A 265 59.05 14.61 -60.54
N HIS A 266 59.73 15.77 -60.63
CA HIS A 266 59.28 17.16 -60.39
C HIS A 266 57.85 17.61 -60.76
N GLY A 267 57.34 18.65 -60.06
CA GLY A 267 56.26 19.56 -60.48
C GLY A 267 55.24 19.85 -59.35
N SER A 268 54.92 21.04 -58.82
CA SER A 268 54.99 22.47 -59.21
C SER A 268 53.63 23.09 -59.60
N SER A 269 53.28 24.19 -58.91
CA SER A 269 52.50 25.37 -59.37
C SER A 269 51.13 25.24 -60.06
N ALA A 270 50.07 25.61 -59.31
CA ALA A 270 49.22 26.80 -59.49
C ALA A 270 48.31 27.06 -60.75
N ASP A 271 47.20 27.74 -60.45
CA ASP A 271 46.37 28.69 -61.24
C ASP A 271 45.39 28.23 -62.34
N GLY A 272 44.32 29.05 -62.51
CA GLY A 272 43.17 28.89 -63.44
C GLY A 272 41.87 28.44 -62.72
N SER A 273 40.87 29.25 -62.34
CA SER A 273 40.19 30.43 -62.94
C SER A 273 39.45 30.15 -64.26
N SER A 274 38.22 30.61 -64.54
CA SER A 274 37.14 31.26 -63.75
C SER A 274 35.97 31.62 -64.68
N GLN A 275 34.71 31.60 -64.21
CA GLN A 275 33.51 32.37 -64.63
C GLN A 275 32.24 31.60 -64.16
N GLN A 276 31.20 32.11 -63.47
CA GLN A 276 30.56 33.43 -63.31
C GLN A 276 29.36 33.66 -64.25
N GLU A 277 28.13 33.67 -63.70
CA GLU A 277 27.20 34.83 -63.76
C GLU A 277 25.94 34.64 -62.87
N CYS A 278 25.19 35.73 -62.64
CA CYS A 278 23.94 35.82 -61.88
C CYS A 278 23.00 36.85 -62.54
N PRO A 279 21.68 36.84 -62.25
CA PRO A 279 21.12 37.91 -61.37
C PRO A 279 20.01 37.39 -60.42
N LEU A 280 19.59 38.02 -59.30
CA LEU A 280 19.22 39.43 -58.97
C LEU A 280 17.96 39.92 -59.71
N PHE A 281 17.02 40.73 -59.17
CA PHE A 281 16.90 41.47 -57.88
C PHE A 281 15.84 40.81 -56.94
N SER A 282 15.08 41.38 -55.98
CA SER A 282 14.76 42.76 -55.52
C SER A 282 14.26 42.80 -54.04
N GLN A 283 13.77 43.95 -53.53
CA GLN A 283 13.34 44.15 -52.12
C GLN A 283 12.19 45.18 -51.93
N LYS A 284 11.28 44.92 -50.96
CA LYS A 284 10.53 45.92 -50.12
C LYS A 284 9.65 46.97 -50.88
N PRO A 285 9.06 48.02 -50.24
CA PRO A 285 8.49 48.22 -48.88
C PRO A 285 6.98 48.61 -48.93
N VAL A 286 6.38 49.15 -47.84
CA VAL A 286 5.56 50.40 -47.76
C VAL A 286 4.58 50.42 -46.55
N GLU A 287 4.25 51.61 -46.04
CA GLU A 287 3.32 51.90 -44.93
C GLU A 287 2.04 52.65 -45.39
N HIS A 288 1.08 52.79 -44.46
CA HIS A 288 0.12 53.91 -44.30
C HIS A 288 -1.16 54.11 -45.19
N SER A 289 -2.31 54.14 -44.48
CA SER A 289 -3.31 55.24 -44.43
C SER A 289 -4.56 55.32 -45.37
N THR A 290 -5.73 54.88 -44.85
CA THR A 290 -7.05 55.59 -44.82
C THR A 290 -8.04 54.83 -43.88
N LYS A 291 -8.81 55.35 -42.88
CA LYS A 291 -8.90 56.63 -42.13
C LYS A 291 -10.04 57.65 -42.44
N LEU A 292 -11.31 57.37 -42.06
CA LEU A 292 -12.43 58.33 -41.78
C LEU A 292 -13.56 57.56 -41.01
N VAL A 293 -14.36 58.07 -40.05
CA VAL A 293 -14.26 59.27 -39.17
C VAL A 293 -15.22 59.18 -37.96
N ASN A 294 -14.77 59.65 -36.77
CA ASN A 294 -15.47 60.23 -35.58
C ASN A 294 -16.71 59.51 -34.96
N LEU A 295 -17.07 59.67 -33.66
CA LEU A 295 -16.96 60.82 -32.73
C LEU A 295 -16.44 60.48 -31.30
N THR A 296 -16.06 61.55 -30.58
CA THR A 296 -15.52 61.66 -29.19
C THR A 296 -16.40 62.66 -28.39
N PRO A 297 -16.12 63.15 -27.13
CA PRO A 297 -14.94 63.06 -26.22
C PRO A 297 -15.34 62.60 -24.76
N THR A 298 -14.72 62.88 -23.59
CA THR A 298 -13.68 63.85 -23.15
C THR A 298 -12.94 63.45 -21.84
N GLY A 299 -11.59 63.47 -21.83
CA GLY A 299 -10.74 63.73 -20.64
C GLY A 299 -10.64 62.65 -19.54
N LYS A 300 -9.64 62.66 -18.64
CA LYS A 300 -8.44 63.53 -18.45
C LYS A 300 -7.23 62.70 -17.95
N LYS A 301 -6.03 63.29 -18.07
CA LYS A 301 -4.75 62.98 -17.37
C LYS A 301 -4.26 64.30 -16.70
N PRO A 302 -3.14 64.42 -15.91
CA PRO A 302 -1.98 63.52 -15.83
C PRO A 302 -1.23 63.39 -14.46
N ASN A 303 -0.09 62.68 -14.52
CA ASN A 303 1.20 62.90 -13.81
C ASN A 303 1.55 62.22 -12.47
N THR A 304 2.84 61.87 -12.40
CA THR A 304 3.68 61.39 -11.28
C THR A 304 4.53 62.58 -10.75
N PRO A 305 5.39 62.47 -9.69
CA PRO A 305 6.76 61.91 -9.90
C PRO A 305 7.61 61.44 -8.66
N LYS A 306 8.71 60.68 -8.94
CA LYS A 306 10.03 60.70 -8.22
C LYS A 306 10.10 60.20 -6.74
N LYS A 307 11.27 59.91 -6.13
CA LYS A 307 12.57 59.23 -6.51
C LYS A 307 13.50 59.23 -5.27
N GLU A 308 14.45 58.30 -5.13
CA GLU A 308 15.91 58.50 -4.84
C GLU A 308 16.66 57.14 -4.66
N LYS A 309 17.74 56.89 -5.42
CA LYS A 309 19.20 56.83 -5.07
C LYS A 309 19.61 55.60 -4.23
N LYS A 310 20.44 54.63 -4.65
CA LYS A 310 21.72 54.51 -5.45
C LYS A 310 23.05 54.74 -4.70
N ARG A 311 23.75 53.63 -4.42
CA ARG A 311 25.17 53.28 -4.74
C ARG A 311 25.18 51.74 -4.98
N GLY A 312 25.90 51.08 -5.89
CA GLY A 312 26.95 51.48 -6.86
C GLY A 312 28.37 51.25 -6.31
N SER A 313 29.29 50.46 -6.89
CA SER A 313 29.39 49.72 -8.19
C SER A 313 30.23 48.43 -7.95
N GLY A 314 30.08 47.29 -8.65
CA GLY A 314 30.72 46.93 -9.94
C GLY A 314 32.21 46.51 -9.75
N THR A 315 32.82 45.51 -10.42
CA THR A 315 32.45 44.58 -11.53
C THR A 315 33.46 43.39 -11.48
N THR A 316 33.32 42.20 -12.08
CA THR A 316 33.39 41.89 -13.53
C THR A 316 33.02 40.42 -13.86
N ASN A 317 32.55 40.19 -15.10
CA ASN A 317 32.72 38.99 -15.96
C ASN A 317 32.09 37.60 -15.61
N LYS A 318 31.18 37.20 -16.52
CA LYS A 318 30.73 35.82 -16.85
C LYS A 318 31.80 35.13 -17.76
N PRO A 319 31.55 33.99 -18.45
CA PRO A 319 30.56 32.91 -18.27
C PRO A 319 31.16 31.47 -18.32
N LYS A 320 30.38 30.41 -18.02
CA LYS A 320 30.45 29.09 -18.74
C LYS A 320 29.35 28.08 -18.36
N LYS A 321 29.03 27.23 -19.36
CA LYS A 321 28.58 25.81 -19.43
C LYS A 321 27.86 25.17 -18.22
N LYS A 322 26.75 24.41 -18.36
CA LYS A 322 26.28 23.37 -19.33
C LYS A 322 26.76 21.94 -18.97
N GLY A 323 25.82 21.08 -18.54
CA GLY A 323 25.99 19.66 -18.18
C GLY A 323 25.38 19.35 -16.80
N ARG A 324 24.92 18.13 -16.49
CA ARG A 324 24.69 16.91 -17.30
C ARG A 324 23.67 16.02 -16.57
N LEU A 325 22.81 15.30 -17.29
CA LEU A 325 21.94 14.27 -16.70
C LEU A 325 22.74 13.02 -16.30
N THR A 326 22.42 12.46 -15.14
CA THR A 326 22.69 11.05 -14.80
C THR A 326 21.47 10.49 -14.06
N SER A 327 20.82 9.49 -14.65
CA SER A 327 19.65 8.81 -14.10
C SER A 327 20.04 7.52 -13.37
N SER A 328 19.51 7.31 -12.16
CA SER A 328 19.56 6.02 -11.44
C SER A 328 18.14 5.48 -11.25
N THR A 329 17.95 4.20 -11.52
CA THR A 329 16.61 3.61 -11.74
C THR A 329 16.22 2.67 -10.59
N GLU A 330 15.53 3.20 -9.57
CA GLU A 330 15.02 2.36 -8.48
C GLU A 330 13.71 1.63 -8.84
N SER A 331 13.69 0.32 -8.62
CA SER A 331 12.62 -0.59 -9.02
C SER A 331 11.47 -0.67 -8.01
N GLY A 332 10.72 0.43 -7.87
CA GLY A 332 9.58 0.55 -6.94
C GLY A 332 8.53 -0.59 -7.05
N GLY A 333 8.65 -1.59 -6.17
CA GLY A 333 7.79 -2.78 -6.15
C GLY A 333 6.33 -2.49 -5.80
N ARG A 334 5.43 -2.56 -6.78
CA ARG A 334 3.98 -2.37 -6.62
C ARG A 334 3.36 -3.40 -5.65
N LYS A 335 3.12 -3.00 -4.40
CA LYS A 335 2.28 -3.76 -3.46
C LYS A 335 0.82 -3.76 -3.94
N GLN A 336 0.40 -4.82 -4.66
CA GLN A 336 -1.03 -5.08 -4.87
C GLN A 336 -1.69 -5.44 -3.52
N SER A 337 -2.88 -4.89 -3.28
CA SER A 337 -3.62 -5.07 -2.02
C SER A 337 -4.46 -6.35 -2.04
N THR A 338 -3.81 -7.51 -2.02
CA THR A 338 -4.49 -8.81 -1.96
C THR A 338 -5.06 -9.06 -0.56
N ILE A 339 -6.39 -9.06 -0.43
CA ILE A 339 -7.14 -9.27 0.83
C ILE A 339 -6.88 -10.64 1.48
N THR A 340 -6.18 -11.56 0.81
CA THR A 340 -5.91 -12.94 1.24
C THR A 340 -4.65 -13.12 2.09
N ASN A 341 -3.74 -12.15 2.15
CA ASN A 341 -2.39 -12.36 2.72
C ASN A 341 -2.34 -12.23 4.26
N TYR A 342 -3.26 -12.88 4.97
CA TYR A 342 -3.33 -12.91 6.45
C TYR A 342 -2.10 -13.56 7.10
N PHE A 343 -1.57 -14.61 6.47
CA PHE A 343 -0.61 -15.54 7.08
C PHE A 343 0.82 -15.46 6.53
N ILE A 344 1.08 -14.66 5.48
CA ILE A 344 2.40 -14.61 4.81
C ILE A 344 3.42 -13.79 5.62
N ARG A 345 3.94 -14.38 6.69
CA ARG A 345 5.32 -14.20 7.21
C ARG A 345 5.63 -15.35 8.18
N ALA A 346 6.74 -16.05 7.93
CA ALA A 346 7.32 -17.17 8.70
C ALA A 346 6.60 -18.55 8.66
N THR A 347 7.06 -19.43 7.77
CA THR A 347 7.00 -20.90 7.88
C THR A 347 8.24 -21.54 7.23
N ALA A 348 9.37 -21.61 7.95
CA ALA A 348 10.63 -22.16 7.44
C ALA A 348 11.54 -22.75 8.55
N ALA A 349 11.03 -23.73 9.30
CA ALA A 349 11.83 -24.61 10.15
C ALA A 349 11.04 -25.89 10.45
N THR A 350 11.62 -27.07 10.19
CA THR A 350 10.95 -28.38 10.39
C THR A 350 11.61 -29.20 11.50
N SER A 351 10.78 -29.67 12.43
CA SER A 351 10.87 -30.94 13.16
C SER A 351 12.25 -31.52 13.51
N LYS A 352 12.53 -31.62 14.82
CA LYS A 352 13.11 -32.85 15.41
C LYS A 352 12.34 -33.23 16.67
N SER A 353 12.26 -34.53 16.93
CA SER A 353 11.67 -35.15 18.12
C SER A 353 12.73 -35.45 19.17
N GLY A 354 12.34 -35.57 20.45
CA GLY A 354 13.23 -36.04 21.50
C GLY A 354 12.66 -35.92 22.91
N THR A 355 12.10 -37.03 23.40
CA THR A 355 12.00 -37.47 24.83
C THR A 355 11.57 -36.50 25.93
N ALA A 356 10.69 -36.97 26.81
CA ALA A 356 10.33 -36.29 28.05
C ALA A 356 11.34 -36.56 29.18
N ASP A 357 11.33 -35.73 30.21
CA ASP A 357 11.34 -36.28 31.58
C ASP A 357 10.50 -35.43 32.55
N LYS A 358 10.22 -35.97 33.73
CA LYS A 358 9.47 -35.34 34.83
C LYS A 358 10.43 -34.91 35.96
N VAL A 359 9.90 -34.22 36.98
CA VAL A 359 9.98 -34.55 38.43
C VAL A 359 10.10 -33.32 39.36
N THR A 360 9.10 -33.22 40.25
CA THR A 360 8.97 -32.46 41.52
C THR A 360 9.30 -30.96 41.65
N VAL A 361 8.28 -30.25 42.14
CA VAL A 361 8.37 -29.10 43.05
C VAL A 361 8.87 -29.55 44.44
N LYS A 362 9.66 -28.72 45.12
CA LYS A 362 9.64 -28.57 46.59
C LYS A 362 10.11 -27.17 47.01
N ALA A 363 9.72 -26.73 48.20
CA ALA A 363 10.03 -25.40 48.74
C ALA A 363 10.37 -25.50 50.24
N HIS A 364 11.15 -24.53 50.77
CA HIS A 364 10.67 -23.67 51.86
C HIS A 364 11.69 -22.62 52.38
N GLN A 365 11.13 -21.49 52.83
CA GLN A 365 11.47 -20.70 54.03
C GLN A 365 12.75 -19.81 54.12
N ASN A 366 12.47 -18.50 54.26
CA ASN A 366 12.82 -17.57 55.37
C ASN A 366 14.30 -17.37 55.81
N ASN A 367 14.74 -16.21 56.34
CA ASN A 367 14.26 -14.82 56.39
C ASN A 367 15.43 -13.93 56.91
N VAL A 368 15.66 -12.74 56.34
CA VAL A 368 16.31 -11.58 57.01
C VAL A 368 15.73 -10.29 56.41
N GLU A 369 15.50 -9.25 57.22
CA GLU A 369 14.89 -7.97 56.84
C GLU A 369 15.90 -6.82 56.77
N SER A 370 15.74 -5.88 55.82
CA SER A 370 16.29 -4.50 55.88
C SER A 370 15.52 -3.51 54.97
N ASP A 371 14.91 -2.48 55.58
CA ASP A 371 14.75 -1.07 55.16
C ASP A 371 14.21 -0.57 53.78
N ASP A 372 14.01 -1.37 52.72
CA ASP A 372 13.73 -0.78 51.38
C ASP A 372 12.27 -0.30 51.12
N GLN A 373 11.28 -0.68 51.94
CA GLN A 373 9.85 -0.61 51.57
C GLN A 373 9.25 0.79 51.38
N LEU A 374 9.85 1.85 51.93
CA LEU A 374 9.31 3.22 51.79
C LEU A 374 9.66 3.87 50.45
N THR A 375 10.72 3.43 49.77
CA THR A 375 11.11 4.03 48.47
C THR A 375 10.36 3.44 47.28
N ASP A 376 9.89 2.19 47.39
CA ASP A 376 9.19 1.50 46.30
C ASP A 376 7.74 1.95 46.12
N ILE A 377 7.03 2.32 47.20
CA ILE A 377 5.64 2.82 47.10
C ILE A 377 5.61 4.10 46.26
N ALA A 378 6.52 5.05 46.53
CA ALA A 378 6.62 6.30 45.78
C ALA A 378 6.94 6.05 44.29
N LYS A 379 7.92 5.20 43.97
CA LYS A 379 8.28 4.83 42.58
C LYS A 379 7.11 4.16 41.85
N THR A 380 6.36 3.28 42.52
CA THR A 380 5.22 2.55 41.93
C THR A 380 4.06 3.48 41.61
N GLN A 381 3.83 4.48 42.47
CA GLN A 381 2.80 5.49 42.26
C GLN A 381 3.17 6.42 41.09
N ASP A 382 4.43 6.88 41.01
CA ASP A 382 4.90 7.77 39.93
C ASP A 382 4.95 7.05 38.56
N GLN A 383 5.36 5.77 38.51
CA GLN A 383 5.28 4.95 37.30
C GLN A 383 3.85 4.77 36.78
N SER A 384 2.87 4.59 37.69
CA SER A 384 1.45 4.51 37.33
C SER A 384 0.95 5.83 36.72
N VAL A 385 1.41 6.97 37.26
CA VAL A 385 1.09 8.32 36.76
C VAL A 385 1.66 8.55 35.36
N ASP A 386 2.94 8.23 35.13
CA ASP A 386 3.56 8.36 33.81
C ASP A 386 2.93 7.41 32.77
N GLN A 387 2.54 6.20 33.19
CA GLN A 387 1.83 5.26 32.32
C GLN A 387 0.44 5.77 31.92
N LEU A 388 -0.30 6.41 32.82
CA LEU A 388 -1.58 7.06 32.52
C LEU A 388 -1.41 8.25 31.56
N LEU A 389 -0.43 9.13 31.82
CA LEU A 389 -0.10 10.28 30.98
C LEU A 389 0.37 9.87 29.57
N GLN A 390 1.02 8.72 29.44
CA GLN A 390 1.42 8.16 28.14
C GLN A 390 0.24 7.53 27.35
N ILE A 391 -0.84 7.16 28.03
CA ILE A 391 -2.07 6.63 27.39
C ILE A 391 -3.01 7.78 26.97
N VAL A 392 -3.02 8.89 27.72
CA VAL A 392 -3.84 10.08 27.44
C VAL A 392 -3.00 11.18 26.79
N ASP A 393 -3.03 11.22 25.46
CA ASP A 393 -2.18 11.99 24.52
C ASP A 393 -1.91 13.48 24.90
N GLY A 394 -1.04 13.71 25.89
CA GLY A 394 -0.54 15.02 26.36
C GLY A 394 -1.56 15.95 27.05
N GLY A 395 -2.86 15.72 26.92
CA GLY A 395 -3.93 16.66 27.34
C GLY A 395 -4.30 16.64 28.84
N MET A 396 -3.49 16.00 29.70
CA MET A 396 -3.77 15.78 31.12
C MET A 396 -2.63 16.34 31.98
N SER A 397 -2.96 17.03 33.08
CA SER A 397 -1.95 17.47 34.06
C SER A 397 -1.59 16.33 35.03
N ARG A 398 -0.38 16.36 35.61
CA ARG A 398 0.10 15.29 36.51
C ARG A 398 -0.77 15.15 37.76
N GLU A 399 -1.30 16.27 38.25
CA GLU A 399 -2.18 16.35 39.42
C GLU A 399 -3.54 15.70 39.13
N TYR A 400 -4.07 15.88 37.91
CA TYR A 400 -5.31 15.21 37.50
C TYR A 400 -5.10 13.72 37.24
N ALA A 401 -3.94 13.32 36.71
CA ALA A 401 -3.53 11.91 36.59
C ALA A 401 -3.45 11.22 37.97
N VAL A 402 -2.83 11.87 38.96
CA VAL A 402 -2.80 11.38 40.36
C VAL A 402 -4.22 11.24 40.90
N SER A 403 -5.09 12.26 40.78
CA SER A 403 -6.47 12.19 41.28
C SER A 403 -7.32 11.09 40.61
N LEU A 404 -7.06 10.80 39.33
CA LEU A 404 -7.69 9.68 38.62
C LEU A 404 -7.18 8.32 39.12
N LEU A 405 -5.88 8.18 39.40
CA LEU A 405 -5.30 6.96 39.96
C LEU A 405 -5.73 6.72 41.40
N GLU A 406 -5.87 7.76 42.22
CA GLU A 406 -6.45 7.65 43.57
C GLU A 406 -7.90 7.12 43.53
N LYS A 407 -8.74 7.68 42.64
CA LYS A 407 -10.11 7.20 42.40
C LYS A 407 -10.14 5.76 41.86
N ALA A 408 -9.16 5.40 41.04
CA ALA A 408 -8.97 4.05 40.50
C ALA A 408 -8.22 3.08 41.43
N LYS A 409 -7.83 3.51 42.64
CA LYS A 409 -7.03 2.74 43.61
C LYS A 409 -5.72 2.18 43.03
N GLY A 410 -5.08 2.94 42.13
CA GLY A 410 -3.81 2.60 41.47
C GLY A 410 -3.94 1.81 40.17
N ASP A 411 -5.13 1.34 39.78
CA ASP A 411 -5.28 0.64 38.49
C ASP A 411 -5.35 1.65 37.33
N VAL A 412 -4.26 1.74 36.57
CA VAL A 412 -4.14 2.58 35.36
C VAL A 412 -5.26 2.29 34.36
N THR A 413 -5.71 1.04 34.24
CA THR A 413 -6.80 0.64 33.33
C THR A 413 -8.13 1.28 33.73
N VAL A 414 -8.42 1.33 35.04
CA VAL A 414 -9.63 1.95 35.59
C VAL A 414 -9.51 3.47 35.57
N ALA A 415 -8.32 4.04 35.78
CA ALA A 415 -8.09 5.48 35.65
C ALA A 415 -8.32 5.98 34.21
N VAL A 416 -7.90 5.19 33.21
CA VAL A 416 -8.19 5.43 31.78
C VAL A 416 -9.70 5.37 31.50
N ASP A 417 -10.41 4.38 32.03
CA ASP A 417 -11.87 4.24 31.83
C ASP A 417 -12.65 5.40 32.47
N ILE A 418 -12.26 5.84 33.68
CA ILE A 418 -12.82 7.02 34.34
C ILE A 418 -12.54 8.29 33.52
N PHE A 419 -11.33 8.49 33.01
CA PHE A 419 -10.97 9.68 32.22
C PHE A 419 -11.84 9.79 30.95
N TYR A 420 -11.89 8.74 30.14
CA TYR A 420 -12.67 8.76 28.90
C TYR A 420 -14.19 8.76 29.15
N SER A 421 -14.66 8.20 30.27
CA SER A 421 -16.07 8.31 30.70
C SER A 421 -16.43 9.70 31.24
N SER A 422 -15.47 10.52 31.65
CA SER A 422 -15.71 11.88 32.19
C SER A 422 -15.81 12.97 31.11
N SER A 423 -15.57 12.62 29.84
CA SER A 423 -15.26 13.59 28.76
C SER A 423 -16.48 14.15 28.01
N GLU A 424 -17.72 13.92 28.45
CA GLU A 424 -18.92 14.43 27.75
C GLU A 424 -19.17 15.94 27.99
N ASN A 425 -18.52 16.58 28.96
CA ASN A 425 -18.69 18.00 29.26
C ASN A 425 -17.56 18.88 28.71
N ASN A 426 -17.66 19.24 27.44
CA ASN A 426 -16.99 20.41 26.86
C ASN A 426 -17.93 21.17 25.89
N VAL A 427 -19.17 21.40 26.35
CA VAL A 427 -20.11 22.32 25.69
C VAL A 427 -19.77 23.76 26.09
N THR A 428 -19.79 24.68 25.13
CA THR A 428 -19.47 26.10 25.32
C THR A 428 -20.40 26.79 26.32
N ALA A 429 -19.83 27.54 27.25
CA ALA A 429 -20.56 28.14 28.36
C ALA A 429 -21.49 29.29 27.95
N ILE A 430 -22.80 29.07 28.15
CA ILE A 430 -23.84 30.10 28.33
C ILE A 430 -24.68 29.67 29.56
N ASP A 431 -25.31 30.64 30.23
CA ASP A 431 -26.25 30.50 31.37
C ASP A 431 -25.73 29.86 32.67
N LYS A 432 -25.12 30.72 33.51
CA LYS A 432 -25.24 30.63 34.97
C LYS A 432 -26.35 31.56 35.44
N ASN A 433 -27.53 31.00 35.73
CA ASN A 433 -28.62 31.45 36.63
C ASN A 433 -29.80 30.52 36.28
N ILE A 434 -30.47 29.81 37.19
CA ILE A 434 -31.02 30.25 38.49
C ILE A 434 -30.64 29.26 39.60
N ALA A 435 -30.57 29.75 40.84
CA ALA A 435 -30.29 28.93 42.03
C ALA A 435 -31.55 28.65 42.87
N LEU A 436 -31.45 27.62 43.73
CA LEU A 436 -32.17 27.45 45.00
C LEU A 436 -33.70 27.56 45.01
N GLN A 437 -34.38 26.41 45.18
CA GLN A 437 -35.53 26.31 46.10
C GLN A 437 -35.78 24.87 46.57
N ASN A 438 -36.03 24.71 47.87
CA ASN A 438 -36.71 23.60 48.58
C ASN A 438 -36.12 22.17 48.40
N THR A 439 -35.55 21.45 49.37
CA THR A 439 -35.62 21.43 50.86
C THR A 439 -36.86 20.73 51.44
N GLN A 440 -36.63 19.60 52.14
CA GLN A 440 -37.55 18.85 53.05
C GLN A 440 -38.79 18.20 52.38
N ASN A 441 -39.25 17.00 52.76
CA ASN A 441 -39.32 16.35 54.09
C ASN A 441 -38.94 14.85 54.12
N GLU A 442 -38.63 14.35 55.33
CA GLU A 442 -38.66 12.92 55.71
C GLU A 442 -40.01 12.58 56.39
N THR A 443 -40.42 11.30 56.47
CA THR A 443 -40.65 10.53 57.74
C THR A 443 -41.52 9.25 57.61
N THR A 444 -41.04 8.21 58.29
CA THR A 444 -41.70 7.05 58.97
C THR A 444 -43.15 6.61 58.66
N ASP A 445 -43.33 5.32 58.34
CA ASP A 445 -43.84 4.25 59.25
C ASP A 445 -44.12 2.95 58.44
N LYS A 446 -44.57 1.81 59.00
CA LYS A 446 -44.06 0.88 60.03
C LYS A 446 -45.06 -0.30 60.09
N CYS A 447 -44.55 -1.53 59.93
CA CYS A 447 -44.98 -2.78 60.58
C CYS A 447 -46.47 -3.24 60.59
N SER A 448 -46.71 -4.49 60.11
CA SER A 448 -47.46 -5.51 60.88
C SER A 448 -47.31 -6.93 60.28
N ASN A 449 -46.95 -7.93 61.10
CA ASN A 449 -46.99 -9.36 60.76
C ASN A 449 -48.31 -10.01 61.23
N THR A 450 -48.64 -11.18 60.70
CA THR A 450 -49.28 -12.28 61.46
C THR A 450 -48.80 -13.64 60.94
N ASP A 451 -48.36 -14.51 61.85
CA ASP A 451 -47.79 -15.84 61.58
C ASP A 451 -48.82 -16.98 61.72
N LEU A 452 -48.39 -18.21 61.36
CA LEU A 452 -48.56 -19.51 62.08
C LEU A 452 -48.18 -20.65 61.10
N ALA A 453 -46.98 -21.25 61.20
CA ALA A 453 -46.57 -22.34 62.11
C ALA A 453 -47.04 -23.74 61.64
N CYS A 454 -46.23 -24.80 61.63
CA CYS A 454 -44.84 -25.02 62.08
C CYS A 454 -44.13 -26.03 61.11
N ASP A 455 -43.00 -26.73 61.33
CA ASP A 455 -42.25 -27.06 62.55
C ASP A 455 -40.73 -27.32 62.28
N SER A 456 -40.11 -28.20 63.07
CA SER A 456 -38.71 -28.67 63.13
C SER A 456 -38.20 -29.43 61.88
N SER A 457 -36.90 -29.50 61.58
CA SER A 457 -35.73 -29.57 62.47
C SER A 457 -34.41 -29.07 61.82
N GLN A 458 -33.35 -28.89 62.61
CA GLN A 458 -32.05 -28.34 62.17
C GLN A 458 -30.99 -29.40 61.83
N ALA A 459 -30.27 -29.23 60.72
CA ALA A 459 -28.86 -29.67 60.57
C ALA A 459 -28.17 -28.95 59.38
N THR A 460 -26.96 -28.43 59.60
CA THR A 460 -26.09 -27.83 58.57
C THR A 460 -24.66 -28.39 58.70
N PRO A 461 -23.77 -28.23 57.70
CA PRO A 461 -23.99 -28.34 56.25
C PRO A 461 -22.95 -29.29 55.59
N LYS A 462 -23.13 -29.65 54.31
CA LYS A 462 -22.01 -30.07 53.44
C LYS A 462 -22.32 -29.87 51.95
N VAL A 463 -21.26 -29.70 51.16
CA VAL A 463 -21.31 -29.17 49.79
C VAL A 463 -21.40 -30.29 48.74
N SER A 464 -22.28 -30.11 47.76
CA SER A 464 -22.20 -30.78 46.45
C SER A 464 -22.74 -29.85 45.35
N ASN A 465 -22.08 -29.84 44.19
CA ASN A 465 -22.42 -28.96 43.06
C ASN A 465 -23.62 -29.51 42.28
N LEU A 466 -24.52 -28.64 41.78
CA LEU A 466 -25.31 -28.95 40.58
C LEU A 466 -25.77 -27.72 39.78
N HIS A 467 -25.05 -27.46 38.68
CA HIS A 467 -25.57 -27.09 37.35
C HIS A 467 -26.79 -26.13 37.26
N VAL A 468 -26.54 -24.80 37.22
CA VAL A 468 -27.56 -23.79 36.88
C VAL A 468 -27.49 -23.41 35.38
N GLN A 469 -28.31 -24.11 34.60
CA GLN A 469 -29.08 -23.62 33.44
C GLN A 469 -28.40 -22.67 32.43
N THR A 470 -27.88 -23.25 31.34
CA THR A 470 -27.66 -22.55 30.05
C THR A 470 -28.96 -22.19 29.32
N SER A 471 -30.12 -22.68 29.80
CA SER A 471 -31.39 -22.76 29.06
C SER A 471 -32.15 -21.45 28.85
N LEU A 472 -31.75 -20.34 29.50
CA LEU A 472 -32.37 -19.02 29.31
C LEU A 472 -31.72 -18.19 28.19
N ALA A 473 -30.56 -18.58 27.68
CA ALA A 473 -29.84 -17.80 26.66
C ALA A 473 -30.35 -18.03 25.23
N GLU A 474 -31.00 -19.16 24.95
CA GLU A 474 -31.40 -19.54 23.59
C GLU A 474 -32.67 -18.83 23.11
N SER A 475 -33.63 -18.52 23.99
CA SER A 475 -34.90 -17.88 23.62
C SER A 475 -34.69 -16.51 22.95
N ASP A 476 -33.91 -15.63 23.59
CA ASP A 476 -33.70 -14.26 23.11
C ASP A 476 -32.83 -14.18 21.85
N SER A 477 -32.21 -15.28 21.45
CA SER A 477 -31.40 -15.34 20.22
C SER A 477 -32.27 -15.27 18.95
N ALA A 478 -33.53 -15.71 19.04
CA ALA A 478 -34.43 -15.86 17.90
C ALA A 478 -35.43 -14.70 17.72
N ASN A 479 -35.64 -13.86 18.75
CA ASN A 479 -36.73 -12.86 18.79
C ASN A 479 -36.83 -11.97 17.54
N VAL A 480 -35.71 -11.49 16.99
CA VAL A 480 -35.68 -10.62 15.80
C VAL A 480 -36.18 -11.32 14.52
N SER A 481 -36.18 -12.66 14.49
CA SER A 481 -36.69 -13.47 13.36
C SER A 481 -38.21 -13.64 13.33
N LEU A 482 -38.93 -13.18 14.35
CA LEU A 482 -40.39 -13.24 14.39
C LEU A 482 -41.03 -12.46 13.22
N PRO A 483 -42.21 -12.88 12.72
CA PRO A 483 -43.00 -12.08 11.79
C PRO A 483 -43.20 -10.64 12.32
N ILE A 484 -43.24 -9.65 11.43
CA ILE A 484 -43.26 -8.22 11.80
C ILE A 484 -44.45 -7.91 12.72
N GLU A 485 -45.57 -8.57 12.47
CA GLU A 485 -46.85 -8.50 13.16
C GLU A 485 -46.80 -9.09 14.58
N LYS A 486 -45.84 -10.00 14.83
CA LYS A 486 -45.58 -10.65 16.12
C LYS A 486 -44.38 -10.06 16.86
N TYR A 487 -43.64 -9.13 16.25
CA TYR A 487 -42.47 -8.52 16.86
C TYR A 487 -42.86 -7.25 17.63
N LEU A 488 -42.72 -7.30 18.95
CA LEU A 488 -42.97 -6.20 19.89
C LEU A 488 -41.64 -5.47 20.19
N PRO A 489 -41.39 -4.26 19.65
CA PRO A 489 -40.03 -3.69 19.63
C PRO A 489 -39.40 -3.38 21.00
N ILE A 490 -40.21 -3.31 22.06
CA ILE A 490 -39.75 -3.08 23.43
C ILE A 490 -39.52 -4.43 24.13
N GLU A 491 -40.53 -5.29 24.16
CA GLU A 491 -40.50 -6.59 24.86
C GLU A 491 -39.53 -7.60 24.23
N HIS A 492 -39.30 -7.52 22.91
CA HIS A 492 -38.44 -8.43 22.17
C HIS A 492 -37.04 -7.86 21.87
N ALA A 493 -36.68 -6.74 22.53
CA ALA A 493 -35.32 -6.21 22.57
C ALA A 493 -34.51 -6.86 23.70
N CYS A 494 -33.18 -6.75 23.64
CA CYS A 494 -32.27 -7.28 24.67
C CYS A 494 -31.61 -6.19 25.53
N TRP A 495 -32.29 -5.04 25.69
CA TRP A 495 -31.91 -3.91 26.54
C TRP A 495 -33.15 -3.06 26.87
N THR A 496 -33.03 -2.10 27.79
CA THR A 496 -34.14 -1.20 28.17
C THR A 496 -33.97 0.21 27.60
N ALA A 497 -35.08 0.97 27.54
CA ALA A 497 -35.09 2.34 27.01
C ALA A 497 -34.08 3.25 27.73
N GLY A 498 -33.38 4.08 26.96
CA GLY A 498 -32.34 4.98 27.49
C GLY A 498 -30.98 4.33 27.76
N GLN A 499 -30.84 3.00 27.63
CA GLN A 499 -29.52 2.35 27.58
C GLN A 499 -28.93 2.42 26.16
N PRO A 500 -27.60 2.50 25.99
CA PRO A 500 -26.96 2.30 24.68
C PRO A 500 -27.29 0.92 24.10
N ALA A 501 -27.68 0.86 22.83
CA ALA A 501 -28.09 -0.41 22.21
C ALA A 501 -26.90 -1.41 22.14
N PRO A 502 -27.04 -2.66 22.60
CA PRO A 502 -25.97 -3.66 22.54
C PRO A 502 -25.60 -4.05 21.11
N TYR A 503 -24.29 -4.12 20.81
CA TYR A 503 -23.77 -4.65 19.54
C TYR A 503 -24.22 -6.11 19.31
N LEU A 504 -24.44 -6.86 20.39
CA LEU A 504 -25.04 -8.19 20.38
C LEU A 504 -26.38 -8.28 19.64
N HIS A 505 -27.25 -7.26 19.73
CA HIS A 505 -28.52 -7.25 18.99
C HIS A 505 -28.30 -7.24 17.47
N LEU A 506 -27.32 -6.43 17.03
CA LEU A 506 -26.88 -6.36 15.65
C LEU A 506 -26.19 -7.66 15.20
N ALA A 507 -25.34 -8.25 16.06
CA ALA A 507 -24.66 -9.53 15.79
C ALA A 507 -25.62 -10.73 15.69
N ARG A 508 -26.64 -10.81 16.56
CA ARG A 508 -27.74 -11.78 16.47
C ARG A 508 -28.52 -11.62 15.17
N THR A 509 -28.86 -10.39 14.80
CA THR A 509 -29.50 -10.07 13.51
C THR A 509 -28.63 -10.51 12.32
N PHE A 510 -27.33 -10.23 12.34
CA PHE A 510 -26.37 -10.65 11.32
C PHE A 510 -26.28 -12.18 11.15
N ASN A 511 -26.31 -12.94 12.25
CA ASN A 511 -26.31 -14.41 12.22
C ASN A 511 -27.62 -15.01 11.67
N LEU A 512 -28.76 -14.34 11.88
CA LEU A 512 -30.03 -14.73 11.29
C LEU A 512 -30.03 -14.51 9.78
N VAL A 513 -29.62 -13.31 9.32
CA VAL A 513 -29.66 -12.98 7.89
C VAL A 513 -28.59 -13.67 7.04
N GLU A 514 -27.44 -14.05 7.63
CA GLU A 514 -26.43 -14.87 6.94
C GLU A 514 -26.96 -16.27 6.56
N LYS A 515 -27.91 -16.81 7.35
CA LYS A 515 -28.52 -18.13 7.13
C LYS A 515 -29.71 -18.09 6.16
N GLU A 516 -30.29 -16.91 5.96
CA GLU A 516 -31.49 -16.72 5.14
C GLU A 516 -31.16 -16.39 3.67
N LYS A 517 -31.91 -16.97 2.74
CA LYS A 517 -31.73 -16.82 1.29
C LYS A 517 -32.74 -15.84 0.68
N GLY A 518 -33.90 -15.65 1.31
CA GLY A 518 -34.98 -14.80 0.83
C GLY A 518 -34.88 -13.34 1.28
N LYS A 519 -34.62 -12.42 0.33
CA LYS A 519 -34.47 -10.97 0.60
C LYS A 519 -35.61 -10.38 1.45
N ILE A 520 -36.85 -10.83 1.27
CA ILE A 520 -38.02 -10.34 2.02
C ILE A 520 -37.84 -10.57 3.52
N LYS A 521 -37.48 -11.78 3.93
CA LYS A 521 -37.21 -12.12 5.34
C LYS A 521 -35.97 -11.40 5.87
N THR A 522 -34.92 -11.24 5.05
CA THR A 522 -33.76 -10.41 5.39
C THR A 522 -34.18 -8.98 5.72
N THR A 523 -35.01 -8.35 4.88
CA THR A 523 -35.55 -7.00 5.12
C THR A 523 -36.41 -6.97 6.39
N ALA A 524 -37.23 -8.00 6.64
CA ALA A 524 -38.07 -8.09 7.84
C ALA A 524 -37.24 -8.18 9.14
N ALA A 525 -36.19 -9.00 9.17
CA ALA A 525 -35.29 -9.09 10.33
C ALA A 525 -34.57 -7.76 10.60
N PHE A 526 -34.08 -7.07 9.57
CA PHE A 526 -33.53 -5.72 9.74
C PHE A 526 -34.58 -4.69 10.17
N CYS A 527 -35.82 -4.79 9.67
CA CYS A 527 -36.92 -3.92 10.08
C CYS A 527 -37.25 -4.10 11.56
N ASN A 528 -37.29 -5.33 12.07
CA ASN A 528 -37.48 -5.61 13.50
C ASN A 528 -36.33 -5.03 14.34
N MET A 529 -35.08 -5.26 13.92
CA MET A 529 -33.88 -4.69 14.57
C MET A 529 -33.93 -3.16 14.64
N PHE A 530 -34.23 -2.48 13.52
CA PHE A 530 -34.38 -1.03 13.49
C PHE A 530 -35.58 -0.52 14.31
N ARG A 531 -36.72 -1.24 14.36
CA ARG A 531 -37.87 -0.87 15.22
C ARG A 531 -37.48 -0.82 16.70
N SER A 532 -36.65 -1.75 17.19
CA SER A 532 -36.16 -1.70 18.58
C SER A 532 -35.17 -0.57 18.83
N LEU A 533 -34.29 -0.24 17.88
CA LEU A 533 -33.43 0.95 17.98
C LEU A 533 -34.27 2.24 18.02
N LEU A 534 -35.26 2.38 17.14
CA LEU A 534 -36.19 3.52 17.11
C LEU A 534 -37.00 3.66 18.41
N ALA A 535 -37.40 2.54 19.02
CA ALA A 535 -38.19 2.54 20.25
C ALA A 535 -37.37 2.86 21.51
N LEU A 536 -36.10 2.43 21.58
CA LEU A 536 -35.33 2.40 22.83
C LEU A 536 -34.07 3.29 22.84
N SER A 537 -33.40 3.45 21.69
CA SER A 537 -32.08 4.11 21.57
C SER A 537 -31.87 4.75 20.17
N PRO A 538 -32.61 5.82 19.80
CA PRO A 538 -32.59 6.37 18.43
C PRO A 538 -31.20 6.76 17.91
N ASP A 539 -30.31 7.27 18.77
CA ASP A 539 -28.94 7.68 18.37
C ASP A 539 -28.09 6.51 17.85
N ASP A 540 -28.39 5.27 18.23
CA ASP A 540 -27.68 4.07 17.75
C ASP A 540 -28.09 3.68 16.31
N VAL A 541 -29.15 4.27 15.73
CA VAL A 541 -29.62 3.94 14.37
C VAL A 541 -28.58 4.27 13.30
N LEU A 542 -27.99 5.48 13.31
CA LEU A 542 -26.96 5.87 12.33
C LEU A 542 -25.69 4.99 12.44
N PRO A 543 -25.10 4.79 13.64
CA PRO A 543 -24.09 3.76 13.89
C PRO A 543 -24.48 2.37 13.37
N ALA A 544 -25.71 1.91 13.59
CA ALA A 544 -26.18 0.61 13.13
C ALA A 544 -26.24 0.51 11.60
N VAL A 545 -26.71 1.54 10.88
CA VAL A 545 -26.74 1.56 9.40
C VAL A 545 -25.32 1.51 8.81
N TYR A 546 -24.36 2.19 9.42
CA TYR A 546 -22.95 2.11 9.04
C TYR A 546 -22.37 0.71 9.23
N LEU A 547 -22.56 0.12 10.42
CA LEU A 547 -22.08 -1.23 10.72
C LEU A 547 -22.76 -2.29 9.85
N CYS A 548 -24.08 -2.18 9.60
CA CYS A 548 -24.85 -2.99 8.64
C CYS A 548 -24.27 -3.00 7.22
N THR A 549 -23.48 -1.99 6.84
CA THR A 549 -22.87 -1.90 5.50
C THR A 549 -21.34 -1.88 5.53
N ASN A 550 -20.74 -2.18 6.68
CA ASN A 550 -19.29 -2.30 6.87
C ASN A 550 -18.53 -0.99 6.52
N LYS A 551 -19.15 0.15 6.85
CA LYS A 551 -18.65 1.51 6.65
C LYS A 551 -18.46 2.22 7.98
N ILE A 552 -17.72 3.34 7.97
CA ILE A 552 -17.44 4.20 9.14
C ILE A 552 -17.59 5.70 8.85
N SER A 553 -17.97 6.04 7.61
CA SER A 553 -18.10 7.38 7.03
C SER A 553 -18.77 7.27 5.65
N PRO A 554 -19.12 8.39 5.01
CA PRO A 554 -19.30 8.44 3.55
C PRO A 554 -18.00 8.07 2.83
N ASP A 555 -18.09 7.45 1.64
CA ASP A 555 -16.90 6.99 0.90
C ASP A 555 -15.98 8.16 0.49
N HIS A 556 -16.55 9.35 0.29
CA HIS A 556 -15.87 10.54 -0.20
C HIS A 556 -14.96 11.22 0.83
N GLU A 557 -15.10 10.92 2.13
CA GLU A 557 -14.19 11.41 3.17
C GLU A 557 -12.82 10.69 3.16
N ASN A 558 -12.73 9.57 2.43
CA ASN A 558 -11.59 8.66 2.40
C ASN A 558 -11.15 8.12 3.78
N MET A 559 -12.06 8.00 4.76
CA MET A 559 -11.74 7.35 6.04
C MET A 559 -11.52 5.84 5.81
N GLU A 560 -10.40 5.32 6.31
CA GLU A 560 -10.03 3.92 6.19
C GLU A 560 -9.53 3.37 7.52
N LEU A 561 -10.02 2.20 7.94
CA LEU A 561 -9.64 1.56 9.22
C LEU A 561 -8.13 1.35 9.41
N ASN A 562 -7.32 1.40 8.33
CA ASN A 562 -5.87 1.22 8.35
C ASN A 562 -5.38 -0.03 9.12
N ILE A 563 -6.21 -1.08 9.13
CA ILE A 563 -5.96 -2.40 9.70
C ILE A 563 -5.75 -3.40 8.57
N GLY A 564 -4.64 -4.14 8.64
CA GLY A 564 -4.36 -5.29 7.77
C GLY A 564 -4.74 -6.61 8.46
N GLY A 565 -5.01 -7.65 7.67
CA GLY A 565 -5.40 -8.96 8.18
C GLY A 565 -4.39 -9.58 9.18
N SER A 566 -3.10 -9.30 9.02
CA SER A 566 -2.05 -9.73 9.94
C SER A 566 -2.14 -9.09 11.33
N LEU A 567 -2.62 -7.84 11.45
CA LEU A 567 -2.86 -7.18 12.73
C LEU A 567 -4.04 -7.83 13.45
N VAL A 568 -5.12 -8.15 12.72
CA VAL A 568 -6.27 -8.89 13.26
C VAL A 568 -5.84 -10.28 13.74
N VAL A 569 -5.06 -11.02 12.94
CA VAL A 569 -4.52 -12.34 13.35
C VAL A 569 -3.62 -12.24 14.58
N SER A 570 -2.75 -11.22 14.70
CA SER A 570 -1.90 -11.04 15.89
C SER A 570 -2.70 -10.60 17.15
N ALA A 571 -3.82 -9.89 16.97
CA ALA A 571 -4.74 -9.60 18.06
C ALA A 571 -5.53 -10.84 18.50
N LEU A 572 -5.98 -11.65 17.54
CA LEU A 572 -6.62 -12.94 17.79
C LEU A 572 -5.69 -13.89 18.54
N GLU A 573 -4.46 -14.08 18.07
CA GLU A 573 -3.43 -14.91 18.71
C GLU A 573 -3.20 -14.56 20.19
N GLU A 574 -3.06 -13.26 20.51
CA GLU A 574 -2.89 -12.79 21.89
C GLU A 574 -4.17 -12.91 22.75
N SER A 575 -5.35 -12.64 22.17
CA SER A 575 -6.63 -12.71 22.89
C SER A 575 -7.15 -14.13 23.12
N LEU A 576 -6.84 -15.06 22.21
CA LEU A 576 -7.36 -16.42 22.18
C LEU A 576 -6.33 -17.46 22.63
N GLY A 577 -5.09 -17.07 22.90
CA GLY A 577 -3.98 -17.99 23.24
C GLY A 577 -3.67 -19.03 22.16
N THR A 578 -4.18 -18.81 20.94
CA THR A 578 -4.19 -19.78 19.84
C THR A 578 -3.11 -19.43 18.83
N SER A 579 -2.18 -20.35 18.57
CA SER A 579 -1.04 -20.09 17.68
C SER A 579 -1.49 -19.77 16.24
N ARG A 580 -0.76 -18.86 15.59
CA ARG A 580 -1.02 -18.44 14.21
C ARG A 580 -1.12 -19.60 13.21
N SER A 581 -0.36 -20.68 13.42
CA SER A 581 -0.44 -21.90 12.63
C SER A 581 -1.79 -22.61 12.76
N LYS A 582 -2.37 -22.67 13.97
CA LYS A 582 -3.70 -23.26 14.19
C LYS A 582 -4.82 -22.39 13.62
N ILE A 583 -4.70 -21.06 13.79
CA ILE A 583 -5.62 -20.10 13.13
C ILE A 583 -5.56 -20.27 11.60
N HIS A 584 -4.38 -20.47 11.02
CA HIS A 584 -4.20 -20.69 9.58
C HIS A 584 -4.80 -22.03 9.11
N GLU A 585 -4.58 -23.13 9.84
CA GLU A 585 -5.19 -24.44 9.55
C GLU A 585 -6.72 -24.34 9.56
N MET A 586 -7.31 -23.79 10.61
CA MET A 586 -8.76 -23.58 10.70
C MET A 586 -9.27 -22.66 9.59
N TYR A 587 -8.50 -21.65 9.19
CA TYR A 587 -8.87 -20.76 8.09
C TYR A 587 -8.99 -21.49 6.73
N LYS A 588 -8.17 -22.51 6.47
CA LYS A 588 -8.30 -23.35 5.25
C LYS A 588 -9.62 -24.10 5.19
N THR A 589 -10.11 -24.55 6.35
CA THR A 589 -11.40 -25.26 6.47
C THR A 589 -12.60 -24.30 6.42
N TYR A 590 -12.61 -23.25 7.23
CA TYR A 590 -13.75 -22.33 7.34
C TYR A 590 -13.81 -21.25 6.25
N GLY A 591 -12.70 -20.93 5.58
CA GLY A 591 -12.60 -19.86 4.56
C GLY A 591 -12.96 -18.44 5.06
N ASP A 592 -13.00 -18.24 6.39
CA ASP A 592 -13.56 -17.06 7.06
C ASP A 592 -12.93 -16.84 8.45
N LEU A 593 -12.24 -15.72 8.65
CA LEU A 593 -11.56 -15.44 9.92
C LEU A 593 -12.54 -15.18 11.08
N GLY A 594 -13.77 -14.73 10.78
CA GLY A 594 -14.82 -14.55 11.78
C GLY A 594 -15.27 -15.88 12.38
N ASN A 595 -15.57 -16.87 11.55
CA ASN A 595 -15.88 -18.23 12.00
C ASN A 595 -14.70 -18.84 12.79
N VAL A 596 -13.45 -18.69 12.33
CA VAL A 596 -12.27 -19.19 13.07
C VAL A 596 -12.14 -18.55 14.45
N ALA A 597 -12.24 -17.22 14.55
CA ALA A 597 -12.18 -16.51 15.82
C ALA A 597 -13.30 -16.94 16.78
N GLN A 598 -14.50 -17.14 16.25
CA GLN A 598 -15.67 -17.59 17.00
C GLN A 598 -15.49 -18.99 17.61
N GLU A 599 -14.96 -19.92 16.82
CA GLU A 599 -14.66 -21.31 17.23
C GLU A 599 -13.57 -21.33 18.31
N CYS A 600 -12.48 -20.59 18.12
CA CYS A 600 -11.42 -20.46 19.11
C CYS A 600 -11.93 -19.86 20.44
N ARG A 601 -12.85 -18.89 20.39
CA ARG A 601 -13.42 -18.24 21.58
C ARG A 601 -14.30 -19.16 22.42
N GLN A 602 -15.02 -20.10 21.81
CA GLN A 602 -15.86 -21.06 22.54
C GLN A 602 -15.05 -22.00 23.44
N ASN A 603 -13.74 -22.13 23.20
CA ASN A 603 -12.82 -22.92 24.01
C ASN A 603 -12.19 -22.13 25.19
N GLN A 604 -12.62 -20.89 25.44
CA GLN A 604 -12.18 -20.06 26.57
C GLN A 604 -13.29 -19.82 27.59
N THR A 605 -13.01 -20.06 28.87
CA THR A 605 -13.81 -19.54 29.99
C THR A 605 -13.18 -18.24 30.54
N LEU A 606 -14.02 -17.30 30.97
CA LEU A 606 -13.60 -16.07 31.64
C LEU A 606 -14.04 -16.10 33.10
N LEU A 607 -13.19 -15.61 34.02
CA LEU A 607 -13.51 -15.49 35.44
C LEU A 607 -14.66 -14.51 35.72
N ALA A 608 -14.78 -13.47 34.89
CA ALA A 608 -15.89 -12.53 34.90
C ALA A 608 -16.17 -12.04 33.46
N PRO A 609 -17.44 -11.76 33.08
CA PRO A 609 -17.77 -11.22 31.78
C PRO A 609 -17.42 -9.72 31.72
N PRO A 610 -16.64 -9.26 30.71
CA PRO A 610 -16.35 -7.83 30.51
C PRO A 610 -17.61 -7.03 30.15
N ARG A 611 -17.55 -5.70 30.29
CA ARG A 611 -18.62 -4.75 29.91
C ARG A 611 -19.09 -5.05 28.48
N PRO A 612 -20.41 -5.19 28.22
CA PRO A 612 -20.91 -5.51 26.90
C PRO A 612 -20.63 -4.39 25.91
N LEU A 613 -20.40 -4.74 24.64
CA LEU A 613 -20.22 -3.78 23.56
C LEU A 613 -21.55 -3.10 23.20
N SER A 614 -21.57 -1.79 23.02
CA SER A 614 -22.69 -1.07 22.38
C SER A 614 -22.41 -0.77 20.90
N ILE A 615 -23.47 -0.50 20.14
CA ILE A 615 -23.38 -0.13 18.72
C ILE A 615 -22.58 1.17 18.56
N ARG A 616 -22.89 2.23 19.34
CA ARG A 616 -22.13 3.48 19.37
C ARG A 616 -20.66 3.32 19.80
N ASP A 617 -20.33 2.42 20.74
CA ASP A 617 -18.94 2.19 21.16
C ASP A 617 -18.11 1.48 20.09
N VAL A 618 -18.67 0.47 19.43
CA VAL A 618 -18.02 -0.23 18.32
C VAL A 618 -17.81 0.74 17.14
N TYR A 619 -18.84 1.50 16.76
CA TYR A 619 -18.76 2.48 15.67
C TYR A 619 -17.74 3.60 15.95
N SER A 620 -17.79 4.22 17.15
CA SER A 620 -16.86 5.28 17.52
C SER A 620 -15.42 4.77 17.64
N THR A 621 -15.19 3.56 18.16
CA THR A 621 -13.86 2.94 18.21
C THR A 621 -13.32 2.63 16.82
N LEU A 622 -14.18 2.23 15.87
CA LEU A 622 -13.80 2.05 14.47
C LEU A 622 -13.45 3.38 13.78
N ARG A 623 -14.13 4.50 14.10
CA ARG A 623 -13.68 5.84 13.65
C ARG A 623 -12.35 6.23 14.29
N LYS A 624 -12.17 6.06 15.61
CA LYS A 624 -10.89 6.28 16.33
C LYS A 624 -9.73 5.51 15.67
N LEU A 625 -9.93 4.22 15.39
CA LEU A 625 -8.96 3.33 14.71
C LEU A 625 -8.49 3.87 13.34
N SER A 626 -9.39 4.48 12.57
CA SER A 626 -9.07 5.07 11.26
C SER A 626 -8.25 6.36 11.35
N ALA A 627 -8.44 7.14 12.41
CA ALA A 627 -7.76 8.43 12.63
C ALA A 627 -6.32 8.25 13.17
N ILE A 628 -6.05 7.18 13.93
CA ILE A 628 -4.69 6.87 14.42
C ILE A 628 -3.72 6.78 13.24
N SER A 629 -2.66 7.58 13.28
CA SER A 629 -1.62 7.68 12.24
C SER A 629 -0.23 7.91 12.86
N GLY A 630 0.80 8.11 12.02
CA GLY A 630 2.19 8.26 12.45
C GLY A 630 2.83 6.96 12.97
N SER A 631 4.01 7.10 13.60
CA SER A 631 4.75 5.96 14.16
C SER A 631 3.98 5.30 15.32
N GLY A 632 4.26 4.02 15.58
CA GLY A 632 3.55 3.22 16.59
C GLY A 632 2.04 3.01 16.35
N SER A 633 1.49 3.52 15.25
CA SER A 633 0.05 3.42 14.93
C SER A 633 -0.42 1.97 14.87
N ALA A 634 0.40 1.03 14.42
CA ALA A 634 0.10 -0.39 14.44
C ALA A 634 -0.13 -0.95 15.86
N GLY A 635 0.70 -0.56 16.84
CA GLY A 635 0.55 -0.96 18.24
C GLY A 635 -0.70 -0.35 18.87
N ARG A 636 -0.90 0.97 18.71
CA ARG A 636 -2.10 1.68 19.20
C ARG A 636 -3.40 1.12 18.60
N ARG A 637 -3.42 0.79 17.29
CA ARG A 637 -4.56 0.09 16.67
C ARG A 637 -4.73 -1.34 17.20
N LYS A 638 -3.65 -2.09 17.48
CA LYS A 638 -3.75 -3.43 18.08
C LYS A 638 -4.42 -3.39 19.45
N ILE A 639 -4.06 -2.42 20.32
CA ILE A 639 -4.63 -2.29 21.67
C ILE A 639 -6.15 -2.08 21.61
N LEU A 640 -6.64 -1.17 20.77
CA LEU A 640 -8.09 -0.95 20.61
C LEU A 640 -8.80 -2.18 20.02
N VAL A 641 -8.19 -2.89 19.06
CA VAL A 641 -8.73 -4.14 18.52
C VAL A 641 -8.77 -5.24 19.58
N LEU A 642 -7.75 -5.36 20.43
CA LEU A 642 -7.70 -6.30 21.55
C LEU A 642 -8.79 -6.02 22.58
N HIS A 643 -9.05 -4.75 22.91
CA HIS A 643 -10.15 -4.37 23.81
C HIS A 643 -11.50 -4.83 23.24
N LEU A 644 -11.80 -4.48 21.99
CA LEU A 644 -13.06 -4.90 21.34
C LEU A 644 -13.21 -6.43 21.30
N ILE A 645 -12.16 -7.17 20.91
CA ILE A 645 -12.19 -8.64 20.85
C ILE A 645 -12.34 -9.27 22.24
N ARG A 646 -11.64 -8.75 23.26
CA ARG A 646 -11.77 -9.24 24.65
C ARG A 646 -13.18 -9.05 25.19
N SER A 647 -13.84 -7.93 24.86
CA SER A 647 -15.20 -7.61 25.28
C SER A 647 -16.32 -8.38 24.57
N CYS A 648 -16.03 -9.05 23.44
CA CYS A 648 -17.05 -9.81 22.70
C CYS A 648 -17.70 -10.95 23.49
N ARG A 649 -19.03 -10.98 23.42
CA ARG A 649 -19.95 -12.01 23.94
C ARG A 649 -20.61 -12.78 22.80
N GLU A 650 -21.12 -13.98 23.08
CA GLU A 650 -21.82 -14.86 22.12
C GLU A 650 -21.17 -14.87 20.72
N MET A 651 -21.85 -14.30 19.72
CA MET A 651 -21.49 -14.26 18.30
C MET A 651 -20.95 -12.89 17.83
N GLU A 652 -20.72 -11.94 18.74
CA GLU A 652 -20.15 -10.63 18.40
C GLU A 652 -18.77 -10.76 17.75
N MET A 653 -17.93 -11.69 18.23
CA MET A 653 -16.55 -11.84 17.75
C MET A 653 -16.50 -12.17 16.26
N LYS A 654 -17.38 -13.06 15.79
CA LYS A 654 -17.52 -13.41 14.37
C LYS A 654 -17.71 -12.17 13.49
N PHE A 655 -18.64 -11.28 13.85
CA PHE A 655 -18.98 -10.12 13.03
C PHE A 655 -18.06 -8.93 13.25
N LEU A 656 -17.50 -8.76 14.45
CA LEU A 656 -16.43 -7.80 14.71
C LEU A 656 -15.19 -8.13 13.86
N VAL A 657 -14.70 -9.36 13.90
CA VAL A 657 -13.53 -9.79 13.11
C VAL A 657 -13.78 -9.62 11.63
N ARG A 658 -14.98 -9.98 11.13
CA ARG A 658 -15.39 -9.72 9.75
C ARG A 658 -15.45 -8.24 9.38
N THR A 659 -15.87 -7.37 10.31
CA THR A 659 -15.85 -5.90 10.15
C THR A 659 -14.39 -5.40 10.04
N LEU A 660 -13.52 -5.84 10.94
CA LEU A 660 -12.09 -5.47 10.97
C LEU A 660 -11.33 -5.89 9.70
N VAL A 661 -11.62 -7.08 9.14
CA VAL A 661 -11.06 -7.52 7.83
C VAL A 661 -11.85 -7.01 6.62
N ARG A 662 -12.80 -6.09 6.83
CA ARG A 662 -13.65 -5.45 5.81
C ARG A 662 -14.44 -6.43 4.93
N ASN A 663 -14.92 -7.54 5.50
CA ASN A 663 -15.59 -8.62 4.79
C ASN A 663 -16.79 -9.19 5.60
N LEU A 664 -17.83 -8.37 5.82
CA LEU A 664 -18.96 -8.66 6.73
C LEU A 664 -19.81 -9.89 6.36
N ARG A 665 -19.93 -10.22 5.07
CA ARG A 665 -20.52 -11.47 4.51
C ARG A 665 -22.01 -11.78 4.81
N ILE A 666 -22.74 -10.90 5.49
CA ILE A 666 -24.17 -11.05 5.86
C ILE A 666 -25.21 -10.99 4.70
N GLY A 667 -24.79 -11.06 3.42
CA GLY A 667 -25.67 -10.96 2.24
C GLY A 667 -26.36 -9.60 1.98
N ALA A 668 -26.43 -8.73 2.98
CA ALA A 668 -27.09 -7.42 2.91
C ALA A 668 -26.26 -6.33 2.19
N MET A 669 -26.96 -5.30 1.71
CA MET A 669 -26.43 -4.11 1.03
C MET A 669 -27.40 -2.93 1.28
N MET A 670 -27.00 -1.69 0.95
CA MET A 670 -27.86 -0.49 1.01
C MET A 670 -29.27 -0.72 0.43
N LYS A 671 -29.41 -1.42 -0.71
CA LYS A 671 -30.69 -1.82 -1.34
C LYS A 671 -31.58 -2.79 -0.54
N THR A 672 -31.16 -3.14 0.67
CA THR A 672 -31.88 -3.98 1.65
C THR A 672 -31.94 -3.27 3.00
N ILE A 673 -30.85 -2.63 3.43
CA ILE A 673 -30.77 -1.86 4.69
C ILE A 673 -31.66 -0.61 4.66
N LEU A 674 -31.62 0.20 3.60
CA LEU A 674 -32.42 1.43 3.52
C LEU A 674 -33.93 1.14 3.46
N PRO A 675 -34.44 0.20 2.65
CA PRO A 675 -35.84 -0.22 2.73
C PRO A 675 -36.21 -0.80 4.10
N ALA A 676 -35.33 -1.56 4.76
CA ALA A 676 -35.63 -2.09 6.10
C ALA A 676 -35.76 -0.98 7.16
N LEU A 677 -34.97 0.09 7.07
CA LEU A 677 -35.12 1.26 7.94
C LEU A 677 -36.37 2.08 7.59
N ALA A 678 -36.65 2.32 6.31
CA ALA A 678 -37.89 2.97 5.87
C ALA A 678 -39.13 2.20 6.37
N HIS A 679 -39.11 0.87 6.27
CA HIS A 679 -40.16 0.02 6.85
C HIS A 679 -40.27 0.21 8.37
N ALA A 680 -39.14 0.23 9.08
CA ALA A 680 -39.13 0.43 10.52
C ALA A 680 -39.71 1.79 10.94
N VAL A 681 -39.45 2.87 10.19
CA VAL A 681 -40.03 4.20 10.41
C VAL A 681 -41.55 4.21 10.17
N VAL A 682 -42.07 3.52 9.15
CA VAL A 682 -43.53 3.37 8.94
C VAL A 682 -44.20 2.58 10.08
N PHE A 683 -43.48 1.69 10.76
CA PHE A 683 -43.98 0.93 11.90
C PHE A 683 -43.73 1.59 13.27
N ASP A 684 -42.84 2.58 13.39
CA ASP A 684 -42.58 3.35 14.62
C ASP A 684 -43.61 4.47 14.80
N ARG A 685 -44.88 4.08 14.98
CA ARG A 685 -46.02 5.01 15.11
C ARG A 685 -46.03 5.74 16.45
N LYS A 686 -45.16 6.73 16.60
CA LYS A 686 -45.18 7.68 17.73
C LYS A 686 -46.23 8.81 17.59
N CYS A 687 -46.95 8.87 16.46
CA CYS A 687 -48.05 9.82 16.27
C CYS A 687 -49.37 9.30 16.84
N ALA A 688 -49.71 9.74 18.06
CA ALA A 688 -51.01 9.53 18.68
C ALA A 688 -52.09 10.41 18.00
N GLY A 689 -52.48 10.05 16.77
CA GLY A 689 -53.48 10.79 15.99
C GLY A 689 -53.73 10.30 14.57
N ASP A 690 -52.87 9.43 14.01
CA ASP A 690 -53.08 8.92 12.65
C ASP A 690 -54.35 8.06 12.53
N PRO A 691 -55.15 8.23 11.46
CA PRO A 691 -56.32 7.39 11.21
C PRO A 691 -55.92 5.93 10.92
N VAL A 692 -56.89 5.01 11.06
CA VAL A 692 -56.66 3.56 10.84
C VAL A 692 -56.40 3.27 9.35
N VAL A 693 -55.14 3.39 8.94
CA VAL A 693 -54.67 3.06 7.59
C VAL A 693 -54.95 1.58 7.28
N SER A 694 -55.55 1.29 6.13
CA SER A 694 -55.78 -0.08 5.65
C SER A 694 -54.46 -0.83 5.38
N LEU A 695 -54.50 -2.16 5.33
CA LEU A 695 -53.34 -3.00 4.99
C LEU A 695 -52.71 -2.59 3.64
N GLU A 696 -53.53 -2.24 2.66
CA GLU A 696 -53.11 -1.77 1.33
C GLU A 696 -52.44 -0.39 1.41
N GLY A 697 -52.99 0.53 2.22
CA GLY A 697 -52.39 1.84 2.48
C GLY A 697 -51.02 1.72 3.15
N ILE A 698 -50.85 0.81 4.11
CA ILE A 698 -49.55 0.53 4.74
C ILE A 698 -48.57 -0.03 3.71
N GLN A 699 -48.97 -0.97 2.86
CA GLN A 699 -48.10 -1.50 1.79
C GLN A 699 -47.65 -0.40 0.81
N SER A 700 -48.55 0.51 0.44
CA SER A 700 -48.24 1.69 -0.38
C SER A 700 -47.22 2.62 0.29
N GLN A 701 -47.42 2.95 1.58
CA GLN A 701 -46.47 3.76 2.37
C GLN A 701 -45.08 3.11 2.47
N LEU A 702 -45.02 1.80 2.75
CA LEU A 702 -43.76 1.04 2.83
C LEU A 702 -42.98 1.09 1.50
N GLN A 703 -43.66 0.92 0.37
CA GLN A 703 -43.02 1.00 -0.95
C GLN A 703 -42.62 2.43 -1.34
N SER A 704 -43.47 3.41 -1.04
CA SER A 704 -43.20 4.84 -1.30
C SER A 704 -41.97 5.33 -0.55
N LEU A 705 -41.95 5.22 0.79
CA LEU A 705 -40.82 5.68 1.60
C LEU A 705 -39.52 4.91 1.30
N SER A 706 -39.61 3.61 1.00
CA SER A 706 -38.46 2.82 0.54
C SER A 706 -37.88 3.31 -0.80
N THR A 707 -38.70 3.95 -1.63
CA THR A 707 -38.28 4.53 -2.91
C THR A 707 -37.65 5.90 -2.69
N GLU A 708 -38.28 6.76 -1.88
CA GLU A 708 -37.74 8.08 -1.51
C GLU A 708 -36.37 7.96 -0.84
N VAL A 709 -36.22 7.13 0.20
CA VAL A 709 -34.93 6.96 0.91
C VAL A 709 -33.86 6.35 -0.01
N ALA A 710 -34.23 5.49 -0.96
CA ALA A 710 -33.31 4.93 -1.93
C ALA A 710 -32.88 5.93 -3.02
N GLU A 711 -33.77 6.82 -3.46
CA GLU A 711 -33.46 7.90 -4.41
C GLU A 711 -32.64 9.00 -3.73
N ALA A 712 -32.97 9.37 -2.49
CA ALA A 712 -32.18 10.29 -1.67
C ALA A 712 -30.72 9.83 -1.54
N TYR A 713 -30.47 8.55 -1.23
CA TYR A 713 -29.11 7.98 -1.20
C TYR A 713 -28.44 7.94 -2.59
N ASN A 714 -29.20 7.90 -3.68
CA ASN A 714 -28.68 7.99 -5.05
C ASN A 714 -28.33 9.42 -5.47
N VAL A 715 -28.80 10.45 -4.75
CA VAL A 715 -28.44 11.87 -4.95
C VAL A 715 -27.34 12.27 -3.97
N ILE A 716 -27.53 11.98 -2.69
CA ILE A 716 -26.58 12.23 -1.60
C ILE A 716 -26.27 10.89 -0.88
N PRO A 717 -25.22 10.15 -1.27
CA PRO A 717 -24.75 8.97 -0.54
C PRO A 717 -23.99 9.34 0.75
N ASN A 718 -24.57 10.23 1.56
CA ASN A 718 -24.10 10.63 2.89
C ASN A 718 -25.16 10.23 3.93
N LEU A 719 -24.83 9.27 4.79
CA LEU A 719 -25.72 8.75 5.83
C LEU A 719 -25.83 9.71 7.02
N ASP A 720 -24.82 10.55 7.27
CA ASP A 720 -24.82 11.56 8.34
C ASP A 720 -25.82 12.70 8.06
N LEU A 721 -26.34 12.81 6.83
CA LEU A 721 -27.44 13.69 6.45
C LEU A 721 -28.75 12.90 6.26
N LEU A 722 -28.71 11.81 5.48
CA LEU A 722 -29.91 11.03 5.13
C LEU A 722 -30.62 10.44 6.35
N ILE A 723 -29.88 9.89 7.32
CA ILE A 723 -30.49 9.21 8.45
C ILE A 723 -31.12 10.21 9.43
N PRO A 724 -30.47 11.31 9.86
CA PRO A 724 -31.13 12.34 10.66
C PRO A 724 -32.38 12.93 10.00
N SER A 725 -32.34 13.30 8.71
CA SER A 725 -33.53 13.80 8.00
C SER A 725 -34.69 12.81 8.00
N LEU A 726 -34.43 11.53 7.69
CA LEU A 726 -35.45 10.48 7.73
C LEU A 726 -36.03 10.27 9.14
N LEU A 727 -35.21 10.41 10.20
CA LEU A 727 -35.67 10.31 11.58
C LEU A 727 -36.47 11.52 12.05
N SER A 728 -36.20 12.72 11.51
CA SER A 728 -36.97 13.94 11.83
C SER A 728 -38.25 14.12 11.01
N GLU A 729 -38.25 13.71 9.74
CA GLU A 729 -39.39 13.83 8.82
C GLU A 729 -40.30 12.59 8.86
N GLY A 730 -39.78 11.46 9.35
CA GLY A 730 -40.54 10.23 9.56
C GLY A 730 -41.17 9.68 8.27
N THR A 731 -42.49 9.45 8.31
CA THR A 731 -43.27 8.98 7.15
C THR A 731 -43.54 10.07 6.11
N ALA A 732 -43.26 11.34 6.41
CA ALA A 732 -43.39 12.46 5.48
C ALA A 732 -42.10 12.77 4.71
N PHE A 733 -41.01 12.05 4.99
CA PHE A 733 -39.71 12.23 4.33
C PHE A 733 -39.81 12.04 2.80
N SER A 734 -39.16 12.93 2.05
CA SER A 734 -39.00 12.82 0.60
C SER A 734 -37.54 13.04 0.19
N ALA A 735 -37.11 12.39 -0.90
CA ALA A 735 -35.82 12.68 -1.54
C ALA A 735 -35.66 14.14 -1.96
N SER A 736 -36.76 14.90 -2.07
CA SER A 736 -36.76 16.33 -2.37
C SER A 736 -36.30 17.24 -1.22
N SER A 737 -36.28 16.77 0.05
CA SER A 737 -35.73 17.55 1.17
C SER A 737 -34.19 17.61 1.15
N LEU A 738 -33.54 16.72 0.38
CA LEU A 738 -32.09 16.58 0.27
C LEU A 738 -31.58 17.01 -1.11
N ALA A 739 -31.24 18.29 -1.24
CA ALA A 739 -30.76 18.90 -2.48
C ALA A 739 -29.41 18.35 -2.96
N MET A 740 -29.25 18.20 -4.29
CA MET A 740 -27.98 17.82 -4.91
C MET A 740 -26.93 18.94 -4.76
N VAL A 741 -25.79 18.65 -4.14
CA VAL A 741 -24.72 19.63 -3.89
C VAL A 741 -23.36 19.14 -4.44
N PRO A 742 -22.71 19.90 -5.35
CA PRO A 742 -21.35 19.62 -5.80
C PRO A 742 -20.36 19.49 -4.63
N GLY A 743 -19.50 18.48 -4.69
CA GLY A 743 -18.62 18.06 -3.60
C GLY A 743 -19.12 16.82 -2.84
N THR A 744 -20.40 16.42 -3.01
CA THR A 744 -20.86 15.07 -2.66
C THR A 744 -21.04 14.25 -3.94
N PRO A 745 -20.28 13.16 -4.15
CA PRO A 745 -20.37 12.37 -5.38
C PRO A 745 -21.66 11.57 -5.51
N ILE A 746 -22.14 11.45 -6.74
CA ILE A 746 -23.32 10.69 -7.14
C ILE A 746 -22.89 9.24 -7.48
N PRO A 747 -23.60 8.18 -7.02
CA PRO A 747 -23.27 6.80 -7.37
C PRO A 747 -23.35 6.55 -8.89
N PRO A 748 -22.25 6.20 -9.57
CA PRO A 748 -22.17 6.25 -11.03
C PRO A 748 -23.11 5.26 -11.73
N MET A 749 -23.81 5.72 -12.79
CA MET A 749 -24.65 4.88 -13.65
C MET A 749 -23.83 3.76 -14.31
N LEU A 750 -24.39 2.55 -14.39
CA LEU A 750 -23.68 1.35 -14.81
C LEU A 750 -24.30 0.71 -16.07
N ALA A 751 -23.47 0.30 -17.02
CA ALA A 751 -23.93 -0.37 -18.24
C ALA A 751 -24.06 -1.91 -18.10
N ARG A 752 -25.05 -2.49 -18.77
CA ARG A 752 -25.19 -3.95 -19.01
C ARG A 752 -24.14 -4.45 -20.01
N ILE A 753 -23.81 -5.75 -19.99
CA ILE A 753 -22.95 -6.40 -21.01
C ILE A 753 -23.85 -6.90 -22.15
N THR A 754 -23.42 -6.76 -23.39
CA THR A 754 -24.00 -7.47 -24.55
C THR A 754 -22.92 -8.20 -25.33
N ASN A 755 -23.27 -9.35 -25.91
CA ASN A 755 -22.35 -10.27 -26.59
C ASN A 755 -22.10 -9.88 -28.07
N GLY A 756 -22.62 -8.73 -28.50
CA GLY A 756 -22.44 -8.25 -29.87
C GLY A 756 -23.32 -7.05 -30.23
N LEU A 757 -23.03 -6.47 -31.39
CA LEU A 757 -23.73 -5.29 -31.91
C LEU A 757 -25.18 -5.62 -32.30
N THR A 758 -25.45 -6.77 -32.94
CA THR A 758 -26.79 -7.20 -33.35
C THR A 758 -27.74 -7.37 -32.15
N GLN A 759 -27.26 -7.94 -31.04
CA GLN A 759 -28.03 -8.03 -29.80
C GLN A 759 -28.32 -6.64 -29.20
N SER A 760 -27.36 -5.72 -29.29
CA SER A 760 -27.50 -4.36 -28.77
C SER A 760 -28.47 -3.53 -29.61
N LEU A 761 -28.43 -3.69 -30.94
CA LEU A 761 -29.34 -3.07 -31.90
C LEU A 761 -30.77 -3.60 -31.75
N LYS A 762 -30.94 -4.91 -31.49
CA LYS A 762 -32.25 -5.49 -31.11
C LYS A 762 -32.79 -4.92 -29.79
N ALA A 763 -31.94 -4.64 -28.81
CA ALA A 763 -32.35 -4.04 -27.53
C ALA A 763 -32.75 -2.55 -27.65
N PHE A 764 -32.20 -1.83 -28.64
CA PHE A 764 -32.52 -0.42 -28.93
C PHE A 764 -33.40 -0.24 -30.18
N ASN A 765 -34.10 -1.29 -30.61
CA ASN A 765 -34.95 -1.26 -31.81
C ASN A 765 -35.99 -0.12 -31.73
N GLY A 766 -35.97 0.78 -32.71
CA GLY A 766 -36.86 1.95 -32.77
C GLY A 766 -36.56 3.08 -31.77
N LYS A 767 -35.41 3.07 -31.09
CA LYS A 767 -34.98 4.16 -30.18
C LYS A 767 -33.71 4.82 -30.70
N SER A 768 -33.66 6.15 -30.72
CA SER A 768 -32.41 6.88 -31.02
C SER A 768 -31.36 6.61 -29.94
N PHE A 769 -30.13 6.30 -30.37
CA PHE A 769 -29.01 5.99 -29.48
C PHE A 769 -27.67 6.51 -30.02
N THR A 770 -26.69 6.58 -29.14
CA THR A 770 -25.30 6.94 -29.44
C THR A 770 -24.41 5.75 -29.09
N CYS A 771 -23.54 5.37 -30.01
CA CYS A 771 -22.33 4.62 -29.70
C CYS A 771 -21.26 5.62 -29.22
N GLU A 772 -20.48 5.25 -28.21
CA GLU A 772 -19.31 6.00 -27.74
C GLU A 772 -18.11 5.06 -27.63
N TYR A 773 -16.89 5.58 -27.80
CA TYR A 773 -15.66 4.82 -27.49
C TYR A 773 -15.64 4.42 -26.02
N LYS A 774 -15.42 3.13 -25.73
CA LYS A 774 -15.18 2.69 -24.35
C LYS A 774 -13.70 2.70 -24.01
N TYR A 775 -13.20 3.87 -23.62
CA TYR A 775 -11.85 4.08 -23.11
C TYR A 775 -11.47 3.11 -21.97
N ASP A 776 -10.16 2.82 -21.84
CA ASP A 776 -9.55 2.03 -20.77
C ASP A 776 -8.78 2.95 -19.79
N GLY A 777 -9.51 3.59 -18.89
CA GLY A 777 -8.95 4.62 -18.01
C GLY A 777 -9.38 4.47 -16.55
N GLN A 778 -9.45 5.60 -15.86
CA GLN A 778 -10.03 5.72 -14.54
C GLN A 778 -11.21 6.70 -14.62
N ARG A 779 -12.45 6.16 -14.56
CA ARG A 779 -13.67 6.97 -14.43
C ARG A 779 -13.55 7.95 -13.26
N ALA A 780 -13.75 9.22 -13.57
CA ALA A 780 -13.62 10.37 -12.71
C ALA A 780 -14.89 11.20 -12.81
N GLN A 781 -15.55 11.41 -11.67
CA GLN A 781 -16.66 12.33 -11.55
C GLN A 781 -16.12 13.67 -11.07
N ILE A 782 -16.27 14.71 -11.88
CA ILE A 782 -15.59 16.01 -11.70
C ILE A 782 -16.61 17.03 -11.24
N HIS A 783 -16.40 17.57 -10.04
CA HIS A 783 -17.28 18.56 -9.40
C HIS A 783 -16.57 19.90 -9.39
N ARG A 784 -17.21 20.96 -9.91
CA ARG A 784 -16.83 22.35 -9.63
C ARG A 784 -17.80 22.90 -8.59
N LEU A 785 -17.26 23.40 -7.48
CA LEU A 785 -18.03 24.00 -6.39
C LEU A 785 -18.17 25.52 -6.61
N LEU A 786 -19.10 26.15 -5.91
CA LEU A 786 -19.41 27.59 -6.01
C LEU A 786 -18.23 28.50 -5.64
N ASP A 787 -17.24 28.00 -4.91
CA ASP A 787 -15.98 28.69 -4.57
C ASP A 787 -14.90 28.59 -5.68
N GLY A 788 -15.22 27.91 -6.79
CA GLY A 788 -14.26 27.62 -7.87
C GLY A 788 -13.26 26.50 -7.54
N SER A 789 -13.43 25.79 -6.41
CA SER A 789 -12.67 24.58 -6.14
C SER A 789 -13.17 23.42 -7.02
N VAL A 790 -12.27 22.48 -7.33
CA VAL A 790 -12.56 21.31 -8.17
C VAL A 790 -12.23 20.06 -7.37
N ARG A 791 -13.20 19.16 -7.22
CA ARG A 791 -13.05 17.87 -6.53
C ARG A 791 -13.34 16.73 -7.50
N ILE A 792 -12.53 15.68 -7.45
CA ILE A 792 -12.50 14.61 -8.45
C ILE A 792 -12.68 13.26 -7.76
N PHE A 793 -13.85 12.64 -7.92
CA PHE A 793 -14.19 11.38 -7.27
C PHE A 793 -14.03 10.19 -8.21
N SER A 794 -13.46 9.12 -7.68
CA SER A 794 -13.35 7.84 -8.39
C SER A 794 -14.71 7.16 -8.56
N ARG A 795 -14.76 6.11 -9.40
CA ARG A 795 -15.92 5.21 -9.54
C ARG A 795 -16.44 4.61 -8.22
N GLN A 796 -15.61 4.52 -7.18
CA GLN A 796 -15.97 4.05 -5.84
C GLN A 796 -16.37 5.20 -4.90
N MET A 797 -16.65 6.39 -5.43
CA MET A 797 -17.00 7.63 -4.72
C MET A 797 -15.92 8.18 -3.77
N LYS A 798 -14.80 7.47 -3.61
CA LYS A 798 -13.58 7.96 -2.95
C LYS A 798 -12.99 9.15 -3.69
N GLU A 799 -12.62 10.18 -2.95
CA GLU A 799 -11.96 11.37 -3.51
C GLU A 799 -10.55 11.01 -4.04
N SER A 800 -10.22 11.56 -5.20
CA SER A 800 -8.96 11.35 -5.92
C SER A 800 -8.32 12.64 -6.42
N THR A 801 -8.82 13.80 -5.99
CA THR A 801 -8.29 15.15 -6.32
C THR A 801 -6.75 15.25 -6.18
N PRO A 802 -6.09 14.73 -5.12
CA PRO A 802 -4.62 14.80 -4.98
C PRO A 802 -3.80 14.04 -6.03
N ARG A 803 -4.44 13.11 -6.79
CA ARG A 803 -3.82 12.30 -7.87
C ARG A 803 -3.80 13.01 -9.21
N PHE A 804 -4.63 14.04 -9.39
CA PHE A 804 -4.85 14.72 -10.66
C PHE A 804 -4.88 16.26 -10.51
N PRO A 805 -3.81 16.89 -10.01
CA PRO A 805 -3.73 18.36 -9.91
C PRO A 805 -3.68 19.03 -11.31
N ASP A 806 -3.13 18.33 -12.30
CA ASP A 806 -3.22 18.67 -13.71
C ASP A 806 -4.67 18.68 -14.23
N LEU A 807 -5.52 17.74 -13.79
CA LEU A 807 -6.95 17.77 -14.10
C LEU A 807 -7.65 18.98 -13.46
N VAL A 808 -7.34 19.31 -12.22
CA VAL A 808 -7.85 20.52 -11.55
C VAL A 808 -7.50 21.78 -12.34
N ASN A 809 -6.27 21.87 -12.88
CA ASN A 809 -5.85 23.00 -13.69
C ASN A 809 -6.53 23.02 -15.07
N MET A 810 -6.60 21.90 -15.79
CA MET A 810 -7.31 21.82 -17.08
C MET A 810 -8.77 22.24 -16.97
N ILE A 811 -9.46 21.87 -15.89
CA ILE A 811 -10.84 22.31 -15.64
C ILE A 811 -10.94 23.82 -15.40
N LYS A 812 -9.97 24.41 -14.69
CA LYS A 812 -9.91 25.87 -14.45
C LYS A 812 -9.50 26.68 -15.69
N GLU A 813 -8.74 26.09 -16.60
CA GLU A 813 -8.35 26.71 -17.88
C GLU A 813 -9.43 26.64 -18.97
N LEU A 814 -10.22 25.55 -19.02
CA LEU A 814 -11.08 25.22 -20.16
C LEU A 814 -12.58 25.38 -19.90
N CYS A 815 -13.00 25.52 -18.64
CA CYS A 815 -14.38 25.83 -18.31
C CYS A 815 -14.65 27.33 -18.51
N ARG A 816 -15.82 27.69 -19.05
CA ARG A 816 -16.20 29.09 -19.24
C ARG A 816 -16.29 29.85 -17.89
N PRO A 817 -15.90 31.14 -17.82
CA PRO A 817 -15.92 31.92 -16.58
C PRO A 817 -17.30 32.07 -15.94
N GLU A 818 -18.35 32.11 -16.75
CA GLU A 818 -19.74 32.38 -16.34
C GLU A 818 -20.36 31.24 -15.53
N VAL A 819 -19.81 30.03 -15.63
CA VAL A 819 -20.27 28.82 -14.95
C VAL A 819 -19.90 28.90 -13.48
N SER A 820 -20.85 28.77 -12.56
CA SER A 820 -20.56 28.73 -11.12
C SER A 820 -20.13 27.34 -10.65
N SER A 821 -20.88 26.30 -11.05
CA SER A 821 -20.75 24.96 -10.46
C SER A 821 -21.36 23.87 -11.37
N PHE A 822 -20.80 22.66 -11.33
CA PHE A 822 -21.26 21.54 -12.15
C PHE A 822 -20.85 20.18 -11.58
N ILE A 823 -21.45 19.10 -12.11
CA ILE A 823 -20.99 17.71 -11.88
C ILE A 823 -20.93 16.96 -13.22
N LEU A 824 -19.72 16.65 -13.70
CA LEU A 824 -19.44 15.85 -14.90
C LEU A 824 -19.15 14.38 -14.60
N ASP A 825 -19.34 13.52 -15.60
CA ASP A 825 -18.88 12.12 -15.63
C ASP A 825 -17.94 11.91 -16.82
N ALA A 826 -16.72 11.45 -16.54
CA ALA A 826 -15.63 11.36 -17.52
C ALA A 826 -14.74 10.14 -17.28
N GLU A 827 -13.97 9.73 -18.29
CA GLU A 827 -12.89 8.76 -18.15
C GLU A 827 -11.53 9.47 -18.31
N VAL A 828 -10.68 9.40 -17.29
CA VAL A 828 -9.30 9.90 -17.37
C VAL A 828 -8.42 8.81 -17.95
N VAL A 829 -7.71 9.08 -19.05
CA VAL A 829 -6.91 8.11 -19.80
C VAL A 829 -5.48 8.62 -19.90
N GLY A 830 -4.48 7.74 -19.80
CA GLY A 830 -3.09 8.13 -20.04
C GLY A 830 -2.87 8.46 -21.52
N VAL A 831 -2.07 9.46 -21.84
CA VAL A 831 -1.83 9.89 -23.23
C VAL A 831 -0.37 10.23 -23.48
N ASP A 832 0.19 9.74 -24.58
CA ASP A 832 1.50 10.15 -25.08
C ASP A 832 1.31 11.30 -26.08
N ARG A 833 1.36 12.54 -25.56
CA ARG A 833 1.24 13.75 -26.40
C ARG A 833 2.38 13.92 -27.40
N LYS A 834 3.53 13.28 -27.17
CA LYS A 834 4.70 13.33 -28.07
C LYS A 834 4.50 12.40 -29.28
N LYS A 835 3.87 11.23 -29.08
CA LYS A 835 3.44 10.31 -30.14
C LYS A 835 2.03 10.67 -30.68
N GLY A 836 1.76 11.95 -30.92
CA GLY A 836 0.54 12.41 -31.58
C GLY A 836 -0.75 12.10 -30.81
N ASN A 837 -0.75 12.25 -29.48
CA ASN A 837 -1.85 11.93 -28.57
C ASN A 837 -2.26 10.43 -28.57
N LYS A 838 -1.33 9.50 -28.80
CA LYS A 838 -1.56 8.05 -28.64
C LYS A 838 -2.07 7.75 -27.23
N LEU A 839 -3.20 7.06 -27.10
CA LEU A 839 -3.72 6.60 -25.82
C LEU A 839 -2.83 5.50 -25.23
N MET A 840 -2.58 5.59 -23.93
CA MET A 840 -1.79 4.62 -23.15
C MET A 840 -2.71 3.64 -22.41
N SER A 841 -2.17 2.49 -22.01
CA SER A 841 -2.92 1.47 -21.28
C SER A 841 -3.25 1.89 -19.83
N PHE A 842 -4.27 1.27 -19.24
CA PHE A 842 -4.52 1.41 -17.80
C PHE A 842 -3.32 0.98 -16.93
N GLN A 843 -2.42 0.10 -17.41
CA GLN A 843 -1.22 -0.32 -16.68
C GLN A 843 -0.21 0.84 -16.51
N GLU A 844 -0.16 1.75 -17.48
CA GLU A 844 0.64 2.98 -17.47
C GLU A 844 -0.04 4.10 -16.69
N LEU A 845 -1.35 4.34 -16.89
CA LEU A 845 -2.11 5.32 -16.09
C LEU A 845 -2.06 5.00 -14.58
N SER A 846 -2.12 3.71 -14.22
CA SER A 846 -1.98 3.25 -12.84
C SER A 846 -0.52 3.30 -12.31
N SER A 847 0.45 3.78 -13.10
CA SER A 847 1.83 4.06 -12.63
C SER A 847 1.97 5.44 -12.00
N ARG A 848 1.08 6.40 -12.34
CA ARG A 848 0.98 7.69 -11.63
C ARG A 848 0.83 7.43 -10.13
N GLU A 849 1.48 8.28 -9.34
CA GLU A 849 1.33 8.32 -7.89
C GLU A 849 -0.12 8.59 -7.47
N ARG A 850 -0.47 8.38 -6.20
CA ARG A 850 -1.84 8.59 -5.70
C ARG A 850 -2.04 9.91 -4.96
N GLY A 851 -0.96 10.63 -4.65
CA GLY A 851 -0.95 11.65 -3.60
C GLY A 851 -1.30 11.04 -2.23
N ASN A 852 -1.53 11.91 -1.24
CA ASN A 852 -2.19 11.54 0.01
C ASN A 852 -3.13 12.70 0.45
N LYS A 853 -3.79 12.57 1.61
CA LYS A 853 -4.79 13.55 2.09
C LYS A 853 -4.20 14.92 2.47
N HIS A 854 -2.87 15.03 2.60
CA HIS A 854 -2.15 16.23 3.01
C HIS A 854 -1.14 16.74 1.96
N SER A 855 -0.86 15.97 0.91
CA SER A 855 -0.02 16.39 -0.22
C SER A 855 -0.54 15.87 -1.56
N SER A 856 -0.90 16.78 -2.46
CA SER A 856 -1.03 16.51 -3.89
C SER A 856 0.33 16.20 -4.52
N ILE A 857 0.32 15.52 -5.66
CA ILE A 857 1.51 15.34 -6.49
C ILE A 857 2.00 16.72 -6.98
N ALA A 858 3.30 16.99 -6.98
CA ALA A 858 3.85 18.19 -7.61
C ALA A 858 3.71 18.07 -9.14
N ILE A 859 3.26 19.13 -9.82
CA ILE A 859 2.95 19.08 -11.27
C ILE A 859 4.19 18.66 -12.08
N ASP A 860 5.37 19.14 -11.70
CA ASP A 860 6.65 18.83 -12.35
C ASP A 860 7.07 17.35 -12.21
N ASN A 861 6.49 16.61 -11.26
CA ASN A 861 6.76 15.19 -11.04
C ASN A 861 5.80 14.26 -11.85
N ILE A 862 4.89 14.81 -12.65
CA ILE A 862 3.91 14.01 -13.41
C ILE A 862 4.60 13.33 -14.61
N LYS A 863 4.90 12.03 -14.45
CA LYS A 863 5.57 11.20 -15.48
C LYS A 863 4.65 10.67 -16.58
N VAL A 864 3.34 10.75 -16.41
CA VAL A 864 2.34 10.23 -17.36
C VAL A 864 1.25 11.29 -17.54
N ASP A 865 1.23 11.87 -18.73
CA ASP A 865 0.19 12.81 -19.17
C ASP A 865 -1.18 12.13 -19.26
N ILE A 866 -2.24 12.94 -19.18
CA ILE A 866 -3.63 12.48 -19.29
C ILE A 866 -4.44 13.29 -20.32
N CYS A 867 -5.40 12.61 -20.93
CA CYS A 867 -6.56 13.24 -21.58
C CYS A 867 -7.84 12.85 -20.80
N VAL A 868 -8.83 13.73 -20.82
CA VAL A 868 -10.12 13.58 -20.13
C VAL A 868 -11.20 13.41 -21.19
N PHE A 869 -11.86 12.26 -21.22
CA PHE A 869 -12.98 12.02 -22.14
C PHE A 869 -14.30 12.14 -21.39
N VAL A 870 -14.95 13.30 -21.52
CA VAL A 870 -16.23 13.59 -20.85
C VAL A 870 -17.38 12.96 -21.65
N PHE A 871 -18.31 12.32 -20.94
CA PHE A 871 -19.41 11.57 -21.56
C PHE A 871 -20.78 11.78 -20.91
N ASP A 872 -20.87 12.50 -19.79
CA ASP A 872 -22.14 12.95 -19.21
C ASP A 872 -21.99 14.15 -18.25
N ILE A 873 -23.12 14.75 -17.90
CA ILE A 873 -23.25 15.80 -16.88
C ILE A 873 -24.56 15.58 -16.09
N MET A 874 -24.51 15.74 -14.77
CA MET A 874 -25.62 15.44 -13.85
C MET A 874 -26.18 16.69 -13.16
N PHE A 875 -25.42 17.79 -13.16
CA PHE A 875 -25.78 19.05 -12.50
C PHE A 875 -25.05 20.23 -13.15
N CYS A 876 -25.71 21.38 -13.26
CA CYS A 876 -25.09 22.64 -13.64
C CYS A 876 -25.82 23.81 -12.97
N ASP A 877 -25.09 24.71 -12.29
CA ASP A 877 -25.57 26.01 -11.80
C ASP A 877 -26.90 26.01 -11.00
N GLY A 878 -27.14 24.93 -10.26
CA GLY A 878 -28.37 24.71 -9.46
C GLY A 878 -29.35 23.72 -10.08
N GLU A 879 -29.28 23.46 -11.38
CA GLU A 879 -30.17 22.53 -12.08
C GLU A 879 -29.73 21.06 -11.88
N ARG A 880 -30.63 20.23 -11.33
CA ARG A 880 -30.52 18.76 -11.34
C ARG A 880 -30.83 18.27 -12.76
N LEU A 881 -29.83 17.75 -13.46
CA LEU A 881 -29.97 17.28 -14.85
C LEU A 881 -30.24 15.77 -14.98
N LEU A 882 -30.29 15.01 -13.86
CA LEU A 882 -30.43 13.55 -13.88
C LEU A 882 -31.59 13.06 -14.75
N ASP A 883 -32.74 13.73 -14.66
CA ASP A 883 -34.00 13.29 -15.29
C ASP A 883 -34.15 13.81 -16.73
N CYS A 884 -33.28 14.73 -17.17
CA CYS A 884 -33.20 15.20 -18.55
C CYS A 884 -32.65 14.11 -19.48
N PRO A 885 -33.12 13.98 -20.74
CA PRO A 885 -32.55 13.03 -21.70
C PRO A 885 -31.07 13.29 -22.02
N LEU A 886 -30.29 12.26 -22.34
CA LEU A 886 -28.86 12.36 -22.64
C LEU A 886 -28.58 13.37 -23.77
N ARG A 887 -29.44 13.47 -24.78
CA ARG A 887 -29.31 14.47 -25.87
C ARG A 887 -29.39 15.92 -25.36
N GLN A 888 -30.14 16.18 -24.29
CA GLN A 888 -30.19 17.49 -23.62
C GLN A 888 -28.95 17.69 -22.75
N ARG A 889 -28.60 16.73 -21.88
CA ARG A 889 -27.44 16.85 -20.96
C ARG A 889 -26.14 17.13 -21.73
N ARG A 890 -25.93 16.47 -22.88
CA ARG A 890 -24.77 16.71 -23.75
C ARG A 890 -24.66 18.14 -24.30
N LYS A 891 -25.77 18.88 -24.48
CA LYS A 891 -25.71 20.28 -24.93
C LYS A 891 -24.98 21.15 -23.92
N TYR A 892 -25.34 21.06 -22.63
CA TYR A 892 -24.61 21.73 -21.56
C TYR A 892 -23.10 21.46 -21.67
N ILE A 893 -22.64 20.23 -21.92
CA ILE A 893 -21.19 19.96 -22.01
C ILE A 893 -20.52 20.74 -23.17
N HIS A 894 -21.16 20.84 -24.34
CA HIS A 894 -20.70 21.68 -25.46
C HIS A 894 -20.77 23.20 -25.14
N ASP A 895 -21.76 23.61 -24.34
CA ASP A 895 -21.98 25.01 -23.95
C ASP A 895 -21.10 25.47 -22.77
N LEU A 896 -20.49 24.54 -22.02
CA LEU A 896 -19.68 24.83 -20.83
C LEU A 896 -18.15 24.79 -21.06
N PHE A 897 -17.70 24.11 -22.12
CA PHE A 897 -16.27 23.83 -22.36
C PHE A 897 -15.85 24.06 -23.82
N GLN A 898 -14.55 24.29 -24.02
CA GLN A 898 -13.90 24.17 -25.33
C GLN A 898 -13.02 22.92 -25.35
N GLU A 899 -13.21 22.05 -26.35
CA GLU A 899 -12.40 20.84 -26.51
C GLU A 899 -10.94 21.18 -26.89
N LYS A 900 -10.00 20.48 -26.27
CA LYS A 900 -8.55 20.64 -26.44
C LYS A 900 -7.92 19.24 -26.62
N PRO A 901 -7.65 18.80 -27.87
CA PRO A 901 -7.18 17.45 -28.16
C PRO A 901 -5.91 17.06 -27.38
N GLY A 902 -5.93 15.89 -26.74
CA GLY A 902 -4.88 15.39 -25.86
C GLY A 902 -4.93 15.92 -24.42
N TYR A 903 -5.94 16.72 -24.07
CA TYR A 903 -6.14 17.29 -22.72
C TYR A 903 -7.57 17.07 -22.21
N PHE A 904 -8.57 17.54 -22.96
CA PHE A 904 -9.98 17.48 -22.59
C PHE A 904 -10.83 17.41 -23.85
N GLU A 905 -11.56 16.31 -24.04
CA GLU A 905 -12.30 15.97 -25.24
C GLU A 905 -13.66 15.37 -24.84
N LEU A 906 -14.64 15.42 -25.73
CA LEU A 906 -15.84 14.62 -25.60
C LEU A 906 -15.54 13.18 -26.02
N ALA A 907 -16.29 12.23 -25.45
CA ALA A 907 -16.22 10.83 -25.88
C ALA A 907 -16.56 10.71 -27.38
N GLN A 908 -15.60 10.19 -28.16
CA GLN A 908 -15.77 9.93 -29.59
C GLN A 908 -17.03 9.10 -29.83
N GLN A 909 -17.86 9.51 -30.78
CA GLN A 909 -19.25 9.07 -30.86
C GLN A 909 -19.77 8.84 -32.29
N LEU A 910 -20.75 7.95 -32.41
CA LEU A 910 -21.56 7.71 -33.60
C LEU A 910 -23.04 7.69 -33.19
N THR A 911 -23.84 8.60 -33.75
CA THR A 911 -25.29 8.61 -33.56
C THR A 911 -25.99 7.64 -34.53
N VAL A 912 -27.04 6.99 -34.04
CA VAL A 912 -28.00 6.20 -34.80
C VAL A 912 -29.39 6.68 -34.39
N GLU A 913 -30.14 7.24 -35.34
CA GLU A 913 -31.49 7.74 -35.06
C GLU A 913 -32.55 6.62 -35.11
N ALA A 914 -33.71 6.84 -34.50
CA ALA A 914 -34.74 5.82 -34.31
C ALA A 914 -35.21 5.11 -35.60
N SER A 915 -35.17 5.80 -36.75
CA SER A 915 -35.46 5.24 -38.08
C SER A 915 -34.33 4.36 -38.64
N GLU A 916 -33.10 4.56 -38.19
CA GLU A 916 -31.93 3.74 -38.55
C GLU A 916 -31.76 2.53 -37.60
N ALA A 917 -32.33 2.63 -36.39
CA ALA A 917 -32.22 1.67 -35.29
C ALA A 917 -33.09 0.41 -35.49
N SER A 918 -32.83 -0.37 -36.53
CA SER A 918 -33.44 -1.69 -36.78
C SER A 918 -32.37 -2.77 -36.93
N PRO A 919 -32.55 -3.99 -36.37
CA PRO A 919 -31.60 -5.09 -36.52
C PRO A 919 -31.41 -5.55 -37.98
N ASP A 920 -32.40 -5.31 -38.84
CA ASP A 920 -32.37 -5.67 -40.26
C ASP A 920 -31.63 -4.63 -41.12
N ASN A 921 -31.29 -3.46 -40.54
CA ASN A 921 -30.55 -2.41 -41.23
C ASN A 921 -29.04 -2.73 -41.28
N SER A 922 -28.65 -3.41 -42.35
CA SER A 922 -27.25 -3.79 -42.63
C SER A 922 -26.29 -2.59 -42.70
N SER A 923 -26.75 -1.42 -43.14
CA SER A 923 -25.95 -0.19 -43.20
C SER A 923 -25.64 0.36 -41.79
N THR A 924 -26.66 0.42 -40.92
CA THR A 924 -26.49 0.76 -39.50
C THR A 924 -25.52 -0.22 -38.82
N LEU A 925 -25.73 -1.52 -39.01
CA LEU A 925 -24.87 -2.56 -38.42
C LEU A 925 -23.43 -2.48 -38.95
N HIS A 926 -23.22 -2.16 -40.24
CA HIS A 926 -21.90 -1.93 -40.81
C HIS A 926 -21.21 -0.68 -40.22
N ARG A 927 -21.91 0.45 -40.12
CA ARG A 927 -21.42 1.68 -39.46
C ARG A 927 -20.97 1.40 -38.02
N MET A 928 -21.80 0.68 -37.25
CA MET A 928 -21.50 0.30 -35.87
C MET A 928 -20.28 -0.64 -35.78
N ASN A 929 -20.16 -1.62 -36.69
CA ASN A 929 -18.99 -2.51 -36.73
C ASN A 929 -17.70 -1.75 -37.06
N THR A 930 -17.73 -0.86 -38.04
CA THR A 930 -16.58 -0.02 -38.42
C THR A 930 -16.17 0.92 -37.28
N PHE A 931 -17.13 1.50 -36.56
CA PHE A 931 -16.87 2.32 -35.37
C PHE A 931 -16.28 1.49 -34.21
N PHE A 932 -16.78 0.28 -33.97
CA PHE A 932 -16.25 -0.65 -32.97
C PHE A 932 -14.82 -1.12 -33.27
N LYS A 933 -14.51 -1.41 -34.54
CA LYS A 933 -13.13 -1.72 -34.98
C LYS A 933 -12.18 -0.55 -34.73
N LYS A 934 -12.56 0.65 -35.18
CA LYS A 934 -11.78 1.88 -34.93
C LYS A 934 -11.55 2.16 -33.45
N ALA A 935 -12.50 1.84 -32.56
CA ALA A 935 -12.31 1.96 -31.12
C ALA A 935 -11.22 0.99 -30.60
N CYS A 936 -11.27 -0.29 -31.00
CA CYS A 936 -10.26 -1.29 -30.63
C CYS A 936 -8.86 -0.99 -31.21
N GLU A 937 -8.81 -0.44 -32.43
CA GLU A 937 -7.59 0.08 -33.07
C GLU A 937 -7.04 1.28 -32.29
N SER A 938 -7.93 2.18 -31.84
CA SER A 938 -7.63 3.34 -30.96
C SER A 938 -7.38 2.97 -29.49
N SER A 939 -6.97 1.73 -29.20
CA SER A 939 -6.65 1.20 -27.86
C SER A 939 -7.80 1.21 -26.81
N CYS A 940 -9.05 1.42 -27.22
CA CYS A 940 -10.23 1.31 -26.34
C CYS A 940 -10.65 -0.16 -26.10
N GLU A 941 -11.48 -0.43 -25.10
CA GLU A 941 -12.01 -1.78 -24.80
C GLU A 941 -13.06 -2.27 -25.82
N GLY A 942 -13.58 -1.37 -26.65
CA GLY A 942 -14.78 -1.53 -27.46
C GLY A 942 -15.62 -0.27 -27.42
N ILE A 943 -16.94 -0.41 -27.35
CA ILE A 943 -17.88 0.72 -27.32
C ILE A 943 -18.94 0.62 -26.21
N MET A 944 -19.37 1.78 -25.74
CA MET A 944 -20.62 1.95 -25.00
C MET A 944 -21.74 2.23 -26.00
N LEU A 945 -22.98 1.85 -25.66
CA LEU A 945 -24.17 2.33 -26.36
C LEU A 945 -25.14 2.93 -25.34
N LYS A 946 -25.65 4.13 -25.58
CA LYS A 946 -26.58 4.84 -24.69
C LYS A 946 -27.81 5.31 -25.45
N THR A 947 -29.03 5.16 -24.92
CA THR A 947 -30.20 5.83 -25.52
C THR A 947 -30.09 7.35 -25.37
N LEU A 948 -30.58 8.09 -26.37
CA LEU A 948 -30.45 9.55 -26.44
C LEU A 948 -31.66 10.30 -25.87
N ASP A 949 -32.86 9.81 -26.17
CA ASP A 949 -34.12 10.52 -25.94
C ASP A 949 -35.10 9.70 -25.07
N VAL A 950 -35.38 8.45 -25.47
CA VAL A 950 -36.28 7.53 -24.74
C VAL A 950 -35.50 6.76 -23.67
N ASP A 951 -36.05 6.69 -22.45
CA ASP A 951 -35.44 6.07 -21.25
C ASP A 951 -34.01 6.55 -20.93
N ALA A 952 -33.68 7.78 -21.36
CA ALA A 952 -32.31 8.27 -21.48
C ALA A 952 -31.77 9.04 -20.24
N GLY A 953 -32.51 9.08 -19.14
CA GLY A 953 -32.11 9.73 -17.88
C GLY A 953 -30.91 9.06 -17.18
N TYR A 954 -30.15 9.82 -16.40
CA TYR A 954 -29.00 9.33 -15.64
C TYR A 954 -29.46 8.53 -14.41
N SER A 955 -29.50 7.21 -14.56
CA SER A 955 -29.94 6.30 -13.50
C SER A 955 -28.79 5.92 -12.55
N ALA A 956 -28.54 6.77 -11.55
CA ALA A 956 -27.52 6.54 -10.51
C ALA A 956 -27.68 5.17 -9.81
N SER A 957 -26.57 4.55 -9.41
CA SER A 957 -26.42 3.15 -8.91
C SER A 957 -26.91 2.01 -9.83
N LYS A 958 -27.81 2.27 -10.79
CA LYS A 958 -28.60 1.26 -11.50
C LYS A 958 -27.83 0.68 -12.70
N ARG A 959 -28.15 -0.57 -13.06
CA ARG A 959 -27.75 -1.21 -14.33
C ARG A 959 -28.94 -1.25 -15.28
N CYS A 960 -29.28 -0.12 -15.88
CA CYS A 960 -30.41 0.00 -16.79
C CYS A 960 -30.11 -0.64 -18.16
N GLU A 961 -31.17 -0.93 -18.93
CA GLU A 961 -31.00 -1.36 -20.32
C GLU A 961 -30.52 -0.22 -21.22
N SER A 962 -30.84 1.04 -20.88
CA SER A 962 -30.49 2.24 -21.64
C SER A 962 -28.99 2.48 -21.79
N TRP A 963 -28.13 1.84 -21.00
CA TRP A 963 -26.67 1.82 -21.19
C TRP A 963 -26.18 0.38 -21.38
N LEU A 964 -25.64 0.09 -22.56
CA LEU A 964 -25.02 -1.19 -22.94
C LEU A 964 -23.50 -1.00 -23.15
N LYS A 965 -22.74 -2.09 -23.15
CA LYS A 965 -21.33 -2.10 -23.56
C LYS A 965 -21.00 -3.37 -24.33
N VAL A 966 -20.37 -3.18 -25.49
CA VAL A 966 -19.85 -4.25 -26.35
C VAL A 966 -18.33 -4.15 -26.31
N LYS A 967 -17.66 -5.24 -25.92
CA LYS A 967 -16.21 -5.32 -25.84
C LYS A 967 -15.68 -6.45 -26.70
N ARG A 968 -14.42 -6.34 -27.13
CA ARG A 968 -13.72 -7.41 -27.86
C ARG A 968 -13.76 -8.76 -27.12
N ASP A 969 -13.59 -8.78 -25.78
CA ASP A 969 -13.59 -10.01 -24.97
C ASP A 969 -14.95 -10.69 -24.80
N TYR A 970 -16.05 -10.05 -25.23
CA TYR A 970 -17.41 -10.61 -25.18
C TYR A 970 -18.03 -10.90 -26.56
N VAL A 971 -17.34 -10.58 -27.66
CA VAL A 971 -17.79 -10.94 -29.01
C VAL A 971 -17.15 -12.25 -29.42
N GLU A 972 -17.99 -13.23 -29.78
CA GLU A 972 -17.57 -14.54 -30.26
C GLU A 972 -16.70 -14.40 -31.52
N GLY A 973 -15.60 -15.16 -31.57
CA GLY A 973 -14.61 -15.08 -32.65
C GLY A 973 -13.64 -13.88 -32.61
N LEU A 974 -13.80 -12.92 -31.67
CA LEU A 974 -12.89 -11.75 -31.55
C LEU A 974 -12.12 -11.67 -30.22
N GLY A 975 -12.51 -12.45 -29.21
CA GLY A 975 -11.90 -12.44 -27.88
C GLY A 975 -10.77 -13.47 -27.73
N ASP A 976 -9.55 -12.99 -27.48
CA ASP A 976 -8.34 -13.80 -27.40
C ASP A 976 -8.37 -14.78 -26.20
N SER A 977 -8.16 -16.08 -26.49
CA SER A 977 -8.12 -17.17 -25.50
C SER A 977 -6.76 -17.87 -25.48
N LEU A 978 -6.40 -18.41 -24.31
CA LEU A 978 -5.23 -19.26 -24.10
C LEU A 978 -5.69 -20.61 -23.52
N ASP A 979 -5.10 -21.69 -23.98
CA ASP A 979 -5.28 -23.01 -23.40
C ASP A 979 -4.19 -23.20 -22.32
N LEU A 980 -4.56 -23.32 -21.05
CA LEU A 980 -3.61 -23.26 -19.92
C LEU A 980 -3.79 -24.42 -18.94
N VAL A 981 -2.69 -24.83 -18.30
CA VAL A 981 -2.63 -25.94 -17.33
C VAL A 981 -2.79 -25.41 -15.89
N PRO A 982 -3.70 -25.97 -15.06
CA PRO A 982 -3.80 -25.63 -13.64
C PRO A 982 -2.72 -26.36 -12.84
N VAL A 983 -1.74 -25.62 -12.32
CA VAL A 983 -0.55 -26.14 -11.63
C VAL A 983 -0.62 -26.05 -10.09
N GLY A 984 -1.69 -25.46 -9.55
CA GLY A 984 -1.95 -25.37 -8.11
C GLY A 984 -3.15 -24.48 -7.78
N ALA A 985 -3.46 -24.31 -6.50
CA ALA A 985 -4.56 -23.45 -6.04
C ALA A 985 -4.40 -22.95 -4.60
N TRP A 986 -5.29 -22.03 -4.21
CA TRP A 986 -5.51 -21.59 -2.83
C TRP A 986 -6.84 -22.15 -2.30
N TYR A 987 -6.98 -22.27 -0.98
CA TYR A 987 -8.26 -22.64 -0.38
C TYR A 987 -9.27 -21.51 -0.56
N GLY A 988 -10.47 -21.87 -0.99
CA GLY A 988 -11.54 -20.95 -1.31
C GLY A 988 -12.09 -20.24 -0.07
N ASN A 989 -12.57 -19.01 -0.27
CA ASN A 989 -12.94 -18.10 0.80
C ASN A 989 -14.42 -17.73 0.75
N GLY A 990 -15.07 -17.58 1.92
CA GLY A 990 -16.50 -17.24 2.02
C GLY A 990 -17.38 -18.29 1.33
N ARG A 991 -18.12 -17.91 0.28
CA ARG A 991 -18.99 -18.82 -0.48
C ARG A 991 -18.27 -20.01 -1.15
N LYS A 992 -16.94 -20.00 -1.16
CA LYS A 992 -16.10 -21.06 -1.75
C LYS A 992 -15.29 -21.85 -0.70
N ALA A 993 -15.60 -21.71 0.60
CA ALA A 993 -14.95 -22.52 1.64
C ALA A 993 -15.10 -24.02 1.33
N GLY A 994 -14.04 -24.81 1.59
CA GLY A 994 -13.96 -26.23 1.22
C GLY A 994 -13.53 -26.52 -0.23
N TRP A 995 -13.71 -25.58 -1.16
CA TRP A 995 -13.29 -25.69 -2.56
C TRP A 995 -11.92 -25.04 -2.84
N TYR A 996 -11.35 -25.27 -4.01
CA TYR A 996 -10.13 -24.59 -4.48
C TYR A 996 -10.49 -23.31 -5.25
N SER A 997 -10.00 -22.14 -4.82
CA SER A 997 -10.10 -20.89 -5.61
C SER A 997 -9.27 -19.72 -5.03
N PRO A 998 -8.48 -18.98 -5.83
CA PRO A 998 -8.22 -19.19 -7.25
C PRO A 998 -7.42 -20.47 -7.56
N PHE A 999 -7.42 -20.84 -8.84
CA PHE A 999 -6.44 -21.75 -9.45
C PHE A 999 -5.28 -20.93 -10.03
N LEU A 1000 -4.06 -21.47 -9.98
CA LEU A 1000 -2.87 -20.94 -10.64
C LEU A 1000 -2.71 -21.63 -12.00
N MET A 1001 -2.72 -20.86 -13.08
CA MET A 1001 -2.62 -21.37 -14.44
C MET A 1001 -1.23 -21.11 -15.02
N ALA A 1002 -0.73 -22.04 -15.84
CA ALA A 1002 0.56 -21.98 -16.51
C ALA A 1002 0.46 -22.27 -18.02
N CYS A 1003 1.45 -21.76 -18.76
CA CYS A 1003 1.76 -22.10 -20.15
C CYS A 1003 2.98 -23.01 -20.20
N TYR A 1004 3.18 -23.74 -21.30
CA TYR A 1004 4.36 -24.58 -21.49
C TYR A 1004 5.51 -23.81 -22.17
N ASN A 1005 6.76 -24.14 -21.83
CA ASN A 1005 7.94 -23.73 -22.57
C ASN A 1005 8.66 -24.97 -23.14
N PRO A 1006 8.58 -25.23 -24.46
CA PRO A 1006 9.24 -26.38 -25.06
C PRO A 1006 10.77 -26.25 -25.12
N GLU A 1007 11.34 -25.05 -24.98
CA GLU A 1007 12.80 -24.85 -24.97
C GLU A 1007 13.46 -25.29 -23.65
N THR A 1008 12.72 -25.30 -22.54
CA THR A 1008 13.23 -25.68 -21.21
C THR A 1008 12.51 -26.86 -20.57
N GLU A 1009 11.42 -27.35 -21.17
CA GLU A 1009 10.50 -28.37 -20.64
C GLU A 1009 9.81 -27.93 -19.32
N GLU A 1010 9.34 -26.68 -19.27
CA GLU A 1010 8.84 -26.06 -18.03
C GLU A 1010 7.46 -25.41 -18.15
N PHE A 1011 6.65 -25.58 -17.10
CA PHE A 1011 5.39 -24.86 -16.95
C PHE A 1011 5.61 -23.52 -16.25
N GLN A 1012 5.40 -22.42 -16.97
CA GLN A 1012 5.58 -21.06 -16.47
C GLN A 1012 4.23 -20.44 -16.12
N SER A 1013 4.07 -19.91 -14.89
CA SER A 1013 2.77 -19.37 -14.49
C SER A 1013 2.39 -18.11 -15.26
N VAL A 1014 1.10 -18.00 -15.58
CA VAL A 1014 0.49 -16.95 -16.39
C VAL A 1014 -0.48 -16.11 -15.56
N CYS A 1015 -1.44 -16.73 -14.86
CA CYS A 1015 -2.48 -15.98 -14.14
C CYS A 1015 -3.14 -16.78 -13.01
N ARG A 1016 -3.91 -16.07 -12.18
CA ARG A 1016 -4.84 -16.68 -11.20
C ARG A 1016 -6.28 -16.61 -11.71
N VAL A 1017 -6.98 -17.74 -11.82
CA VAL A 1017 -8.38 -17.78 -12.29
C VAL A 1017 -9.33 -18.04 -11.12
N MET A 1018 -10.36 -17.19 -10.99
CA MET A 1018 -11.37 -17.24 -9.91
C MET A 1018 -12.83 -17.14 -10.39
N SER A 1019 -13.06 -17.16 -11.71
CA SER A 1019 -14.34 -16.88 -12.36
C SER A 1019 -14.47 -17.64 -13.69
N GLY A 1020 -15.71 -17.87 -14.14
CA GLY A 1020 -16.06 -18.75 -15.27
C GLY A 1020 -16.66 -20.08 -14.81
N PHE A 1021 -16.19 -20.58 -13.67
CA PHE A 1021 -16.60 -21.84 -13.06
C PHE A 1021 -18.05 -21.84 -12.52
N SER A 1022 -18.76 -22.96 -12.73
CA SER A 1022 -20.02 -23.29 -12.05
C SER A 1022 -19.76 -23.76 -10.60
N ASP A 1023 -20.82 -23.85 -9.79
CA ASP A 1023 -20.70 -24.43 -8.44
C ASP A 1023 -20.54 -25.97 -8.45
N GLU A 1024 -20.83 -26.63 -9.59
CA GLU A 1024 -20.57 -28.07 -9.79
C GLU A 1024 -19.09 -28.34 -10.10
N PHE A 1025 -18.49 -27.54 -10.98
CA PHE A 1025 -17.07 -27.60 -11.34
C PHE A 1025 -16.15 -27.55 -10.11
N TYR A 1026 -16.49 -26.77 -9.08
CA TYR A 1026 -15.69 -26.74 -7.85
C TYR A 1026 -15.76 -28.03 -7.03
N LYS A 1027 -16.83 -28.84 -7.15
CA LYS A 1027 -16.90 -30.18 -6.56
C LYS A 1027 -16.06 -31.15 -7.38
N GLU A 1028 -16.31 -31.19 -8.70
CA GLU A 1028 -15.57 -32.03 -9.66
C GLU A 1028 -14.05 -31.83 -9.52
N MET A 1029 -13.57 -30.59 -9.52
CA MET A 1029 -12.14 -30.28 -9.36
C MET A 1029 -11.62 -30.48 -7.93
N LYS A 1030 -12.49 -30.50 -6.91
CA LYS A 1030 -12.10 -30.81 -5.53
C LYS A 1030 -11.95 -32.32 -5.30
N GLU A 1031 -12.73 -33.12 -6.03
CA GLU A 1031 -12.62 -34.58 -6.07
C GLU A 1031 -11.46 -35.03 -6.96
N PHE A 1032 -11.32 -34.44 -8.17
CA PHE A 1032 -10.22 -34.71 -9.09
C PHE A 1032 -8.86 -34.40 -8.45
N TYR A 1033 -8.65 -33.17 -7.94
CA TYR A 1033 -7.42 -32.80 -7.24
C TYR A 1033 -7.44 -33.27 -5.78
N SER A 1034 -7.33 -34.59 -5.62
CA SER A 1034 -7.19 -35.34 -4.38
C SER A 1034 -6.09 -36.40 -4.49
N GLY A 1035 -5.68 -36.99 -3.37
CA GLY A 1035 -4.64 -38.02 -3.32
C GLY A 1035 -3.32 -37.57 -3.97
N GLU A 1036 -2.76 -38.43 -4.82
CA GLU A 1036 -1.47 -38.24 -5.50
C GLU A 1036 -1.45 -37.03 -6.46
N ARG A 1037 -2.62 -36.52 -6.87
CA ARG A 1037 -2.73 -35.30 -7.68
C ARG A 1037 -2.44 -34.02 -6.90
N ILE A 1038 -2.32 -34.08 -5.57
CA ILE A 1038 -1.83 -32.99 -4.74
C ILE A 1038 -0.35 -33.21 -4.44
N LEU A 1039 0.50 -32.36 -5.01
CA LEU A 1039 1.94 -32.45 -4.86
C LEU A 1039 2.40 -31.81 -3.53
N LEU A 1040 3.20 -32.55 -2.75
CA LEU A 1040 3.70 -32.13 -1.43
C LEU A 1040 4.63 -30.90 -1.50
N ARG A 1041 5.23 -30.61 -2.65
CA ARG A 1041 6.17 -29.52 -2.91
C ARG A 1041 6.02 -29.04 -4.36
N LYS A 1042 6.43 -27.80 -4.64
CA LYS A 1042 6.52 -27.28 -6.01
C LYS A 1042 7.53 -28.09 -6.84
N PRO A 1043 7.15 -28.65 -8.00
CA PRO A 1043 8.10 -29.19 -8.99
C PRO A 1043 9.15 -28.18 -9.43
N VAL A 1044 10.36 -28.66 -9.76
CA VAL A 1044 11.47 -27.80 -10.23
C VAL A 1044 11.14 -27.14 -11.57
N TYR A 1045 10.37 -27.84 -12.41
CA TYR A 1045 9.88 -27.38 -13.71
C TYR A 1045 8.63 -26.46 -13.64
N TYR A 1046 8.16 -26.08 -12.44
CA TYR A 1046 7.11 -25.07 -12.26
C TYR A 1046 7.71 -23.69 -11.94
N LYS A 1047 7.77 -22.79 -12.92
CA LYS A 1047 8.33 -21.43 -12.79
C LYS A 1047 7.24 -20.43 -12.40
N THR A 1048 7.39 -19.88 -11.20
CA THR A 1048 6.46 -18.94 -10.60
C THR A 1048 7.02 -18.43 -9.27
N ASP A 1049 6.75 -17.15 -8.96
CA ASP A 1049 6.95 -16.57 -7.62
C ASP A 1049 5.69 -16.70 -6.74
N GLU A 1050 4.55 -17.04 -7.35
CA GLU A 1050 3.31 -17.33 -6.63
C GLU A 1050 3.43 -18.54 -5.72
N GLN A 1051 2.83 -18.44 -4.54
CA GLN A 1051 2.75 -19.49 -3.53
C GLN A 1051 1.29 -19.91 -3.32
N PRO A 1052 0.75 -20.82 -4.16
CA PRO A 1052 -0.47 -21.57 -3.87
C PRO A 1052 -0.31 -22.43 -2.62
N GLU A 1053 -1.43 -22.73 -1.96
CA GLU A 1053 -1.46 -23.55 -0.74
C GLU A 1053 -1.50 -25.05 -1.04
N VAL A 1054 -1.85 -25.43 -2.26
CA VAL A 1054 -1.74 -26.78 -2.83
C VAL A 1054 -1.13 -26.71 -4.23
N TRP A 1055 -0.20 -27.62 -4.53
CA TRP A 1055 0.36 -27.81 -5.87
C TRP A 1055 -0.35 -28.99 -6.53
N PHE A 1056 -0.51 -28.94 -7.85
CA PHE A 1056 -1.24 -29.95 -8.61
C PHE A 1056 -0.38 -30.62 -9.68
N THR A 1057 -0.71 -31.86 -10.03
CA THR A 1057 -0.23 -32.53 -11.24
C THR A 1057 -0.74 -31.81 -12.51
N ALA A 1058 0.14 -31.69 -13.49
CA ALA A 1058 -0.22 -31.25 -14.84
C ALA A 1058 -0.97 -32.40 -15.54
N GLU A 1059 -2.30 -32.37 -15.48
CA GLU A 1059 -3.19 -33.42 -16.04
C GLU A 1059 -4.42 -32.85 -16.76
N GLN A 1060 -4.54 -31.53 -16.86
CA GLN A 1060 -5.71 -30.84 -17.41
C GLN A 1060 -5.29 -29.64 -18.24
N VAL A 1061 -6.05 -29.33 -19.29
CA VAL A 1061 -5.93 -28.10 -20.08
C VAL A 1061 -7.28 -27.39 -20.07
N TRP A 1062 -7.30 -26.09 -19.78
CA TRP A 1062 -8.53 -25.28 -19.74
C TRP A 1062 -8.41 -24.08 -20.68
N GLU A 1063 -9.47 -23.81 -21.45
CA GLU A 1063 -9.59 -22.57 -22.23
C GLU A 1063 -9.86 -21.41 -21.27
N VAL A 1064 -8.93 -20.45 -21.20
CA VAL A 1064 -8.98 -19.26 -20.37
C VAL A 1064 -9.00 -18.01 -21.25
N ARG A 1065 -10.02 -17.16 -21.09
CA ARG A 1065 -10.20 -15.92 -21.86
C ARG A 1065 -9.96 -14.67 -21.01
N GLY A 1066 -9.17 -13.75 -21.54
CA GLY A 1066 -8.83 -12.48 -20.90
C GLY A 1066 -9.64 -11.29 -21.41
N ALA A 1067 -9.29 -10.11 -20.91
CA ALA A 1067 -9.61 -8.82 -21.53
C ALA A 1067 -8.38 -8.18 -22.22
N ASP A 1068 -7.18 -8.48 -21.72
CA ASP A 1068 -5.86 -8.05 -22.22
C ASP A 1068 -4.79 -9.03 -21.73
N LEU A 1069 -3.60 -9.01 -22.33
CA LEU A 1069 -2.36 -9.41 -21.69
C LEU A 1069 -1.66 -8.16 -21.10
N THR A 1070 -0.89 -8.35 -20.03
CA THR A 1070 -0.25 -7.28 -19.23
C THR A 1070 1.08 -7.74 -18.64
N LEU A 1071 2.03 -6.84 -18.37
CA LEU A 1071 3.29 -7.21 -17.73
C LEU A 1071 3.08 -7.57 -16.25
N SER A 1072 3.69 -8.67 -15.80
CA SER A 1072 3.55 -9.21 -14.45
C SER A 1072 4.87 -9.22 -13.66
N PRO A 1073 4.86 -8.83 -12.37
CA PRO A 1073 6.02 -8.95 -11.49
C PRO A 1073 6.07 -10.27 -10.70
N VAL A 1074 5.17 -11.24 -10.94
CA VAL A 1074 5.07 -12.51 -10.18
C VAL A 1074 4.78 -13.75 -11.05
N HIS A 1075 4.43 -13.55 -12.32
CA HIS A 1075 4.18 -14.60 -13.30
C HIS A 1075 5.36 -14.67 -14.27
N HIS A 1076 5.81 -15.88 -14.60
CA HIS A 1076 7.09 -16.13 -15.28
C HIS A 1076 6.95 -16.32 -16.79
N ALA A 1077 5.73 -16.58 -17.28
CA ALA A 1077 5.45 -16.76 -18.69
C ALA A 1077 6.06 -15.65 -19.56
N ALA A 1078 6.91 -16.02 -20.53
CA ALA A 1078 7.53 -15.12 -21.50
C ALA A 1078 8.45 -14.02 -20.90
N ILE A 1079 9.05 -14.26 -19.73
CA ILE A 1079 10.28 -13.55 -19.31
C ILE A 1079 11.34 -13.66 -20.43
N GLY A 1080 12.08 -12.58 -20.70
CA GLY A 1080 13.07 -12.52 -21.78
C GLY A 1080 12.47 -12.26 -23.17
N TYR A 1081 11.38 -12.93 -23.54
CA TYR A 1081 10.73 -12.78 -24.86
C TYR A 1081 10.08 -11.40 -25.09
N VAL A 1082 9.70 -10.70 -24.01
CA VAL A 1082 9.05 -9.38 -24.04
C VAL A 1082 9.65 -8.36 -23.07
N HIS A 1083 10.08 -8.79 -21.89
CA HIS A 1083 10.74 -7.93 -20.89
C HIS A 1083 11.77 -8.76 -20.11
N PRO A 1084 12.99 -8.25 -19.85
CA PRO A 1084 14.10 -9.07 -19.33
C PRO A 1084 13.82 -9.69 -17.95
N SER A 1085 13.07 -8.98 -17.09
CA SER A 1085 12.82 -9.39 -15.69
C SER A 1085 11.33 -9.46 -15.29
N ARG A 1086 10.40 -9.55 -16.26
CA ARG A 1086 8.95 -9.62 -16.01
C ARG A 1086 8.27 -10.49 -17.04
N GLY A 1087 7.42 -11.41 -16.59
CA GLY A 1087 6.58 -12.21 -17.49
C GLY A 1087 5.29 -11.50 -17.83
N ILE A 1088 4.35 -12.26 -18.41
CA ILE A 1088 3.07 -11.77 -18.90
C ILE A 1088 1.94 -12.43 -18.11
N SER A 1089 0.86 -11.68 -17.90
CA SER A 1089 -0.35 -12.16 -17.23
C SER A 1089 -1.63 -11.67 -17.90
N VAL A 1090 -2.65 -12.53 -17.86
CA VAL A 1090 -3.98 -12.28 -18.40
C VAL A 1090 -4.78 -11.37 -17.45
N ARG A 1091 -5.25 -10.23 -17.97
CA ARG A 1091 -6.12 -9.29 -17.27
C ARG A 1091 -7.56 -9.82 -17.24
N MET A 1092 -8.17 -9.86 -16.05
CA MET A 1092 -9.55 -10.36 -15.83
C MET A 1092 -9.81 -11.78 -16.39
N PRO A 1093 -8.97 -12.78 -16.05
CA PRO A 1093 -9.04 -14.10 -16.66
C PRO A 1093 -10.28 -14.87 -16.21
N ARG A 1094 -10.92 -15.57 -17.16
CA ARG A 1094 -12.11 -16.39 -16.94
C ARG A 1094 -11.92 -17.74 -17.59
N TYR A 1095 -12.19 -18.81 -16.86
CA TYR A 1095 -12.38 -20.15 -17.43
C TYR A 1095 -13.58 -20.13 -18.39
N ILE A 1096 -13.45 -20.82 -19.52
CA ILE A 1096 -14.52 -21.04 -20.49
C ILE A 1096 -14.97 -22.51 -20.46
N ARG A 1097 -14.02 -23.45 -20.63
CA ARG A 1097 -14.25 -24.90 -20.65
C ARG A 1097 -12.93 -25.67 -20.42
N SER A 1098 -13.03 -26.95 -20.08
CA SER A 1098 -11.93 -27.90 -20.24
C SER A 1098 -11.69 -28.24 -21.72
N VAL A 1099 -10.45 -28.63 -22.03
CA VAL A 1099 -9.96 -29.02 -23.35
C VAL A 1099 -9.37 -30.44 -23.21
N PRO A 1100 -10.22 -31.49 -23.18
CA PRO A 1100 -9.79 -32.87 -22.92
C PRO A 1100 -9.06 -33.51 -24.11
N ASP A 1101 -9.06 -32.83 -25.26
CA ASP A 1101 -8.46 -33.21 -26.53
C ASP A 1101 -6.96 -32.85 -26.66
N ARG A 1102 -6.32 -32.38 -25.58
CA ARG A 1102 -4.91 -31.97 -25.55
C ARG A 1102 -4.15 -32.47 -24.33
N SER A 1103 -2.87 -32.77 -24.50
CA SER A 1103 -1.95 -32.97 -23.38
C SER A 1103 -1.60 -31.62 -22.70
N PRO A 1104 -1.12 -31.63 -21.45
CA PRO A 1104 -0.56 -30.44 -20.80
C PRO A 1104 0.54 -29.75 -21.64
N GLU A 1105 1.33 -30.53 -22.37
CA GLU A 1105 2.42 -30.08 -23.23
C GLU A 1105 1.90 -29.39 -24.52
N ASP A 1106 0.70 -29.74 -25.00
CA ASP A 1106 -0.01 -29.10 -26.12
C ASP A 1106 -0.79 -27.81 -25.72
N CYS A 1107 -0.57 -27.31 -24.50
CA CYS A 1107 -1.16 -26.04 -24.07
C CYS A 1107 -0.47 -24.83 -24.74
N SER A 1108 -1.06 -23.64 -24.64
CA SER A 1108 -0.48 -22.42 -25.22
C SER A 1108 0.94 -22.18 -24.68
N THR A 1109 1.85 -21.79 -25.57
CA THR A 1109 3.28 -21.66 -25.25
C THR A 1109 3.68 -20.26 -24.79
N VAL A 1110 4.89 -20.13 -24.26
CA VAL A 1110 5.52 -18.81 -24.01
C VAL A 1110 5.64 -17.96 -25.27
N ALA A 1111 5.85 -18.58 -26.43
CA ALA A 1111 5.97 -17.89 -27.72
C ALA A 1111 4.60 -17.36 -28.21
N ASP A 1112 3.52 -18.10 -27.99
CA ASP A 1112 2.16 -17.65 -28.28
C ASP A 1112 1.81 -16.43 -27.43
N ILE A 1113 2.04 -16.50 -26.12
CA ILE A 1113 1.77 -15.40 -25.18
C ILE A 1113 2.59 -14.15 -25.52
N ALA A 1114 3.87 -14.33 -25.86
CA ALA A 1114 4.72 -13.23 -26.33
C ALA A 1114 4.21 -12.61 -27.64
N THR A 1115 3.74 -13.44 -28.58
CA THR A 1115 3.21 -13.01 -29.89
C THR A 1115 1.88 -12.27 -29.73
N MET A 1116 0.96 -12.80 -28.93
CA MET A 1116 -0.32 -12.18 -28.62
C MET A 1116 -0.14 -10.82 -27.92
N PHE A 1117 0.78 -10.72 -26.95
CA PHE A 1117 1.12 -9.43 -26.33
C PHE A 1117 1.73 -8.45 -27.34
N LYS A 1118 2.62 -8.91 -28.23
CA LYS A 1118 3.17 -8.08 -29.30
C LYS A 1118 2.09 -7.60 -30.28
N ALA A 1119 1.05 -8.40 -30.53
CA ALA A 1119 -0.08 -8.07 -31.40
C ALA A 1119 -1.13 -7.11 -30.77
N GLN A 1120 -1.11 -6.87 -29.44
CA GLN A 1120 -2.01 -5.91 -28.82
C GLN A 1120 -1.76 -4.46 -29.29
N THR A 1121 -2.83 -3.77 -29.69
CA THR A 1121 -2.86 -2.31 -29.88
C THR A 1121 -2.71 -1.59 -28.53
N ARG A 1122 -3.45 -2.05 -27.52
CA ARG A 1122 -3.35 -1.62 -26.13
C ARG A 1122 -2.41 -2.52 -25.33
N LYS A 1123 -1.21 -2.02 -25.07
CA LYS A 1123 -0.19 -2.63 -24.19
C LYS A 1123 0.67 -1.51 -23.61
N MET A 1124 1.46 -1.85 -22.58
CA MET A 1124 2.53 -0.96 -22.11
C MET A 1124 3.66 -0.94 -23.15
N ASP A 1125 4.10 0.24 -23.57
CA ASP A 1125 5.26 0.36 -24.48
C ASP A 1125 6.52 -0.07 -23.71
N VAL A 1126 7.17 -1.17 -24.13
CA VAL A 1126 8.44 -1.65 -23.56
C VAL A 1126 9.58 -1.10 -24.39
N SER A 1127 10.40 -0.23 -23.80
CA SER A 1127 11.65 0.24 -24.40
C SER A 1127 12.68 -0.88 -24.43
N SER A 1128 13.35 -1.06 -25.57
CA SER A 1128 14.43 -2.05 -25.77
C SER A 1128 15.80 -1.58 -25.25
N GLU A 1129 15.85 -0.48 -24.50
CA GLU A 1129 17.03 -0.02 -23.78
C GLU A 1129 16.95 -0.49 -22.33
N GLY A 1130 17.87 -1.39 -21.94
CA GLY A 1130 18.04 -1.96 -20.60
C GLY A 1130 19.43 -2.54 -20.45
#